data_AF-A0A832ATA5-F1
#
_entry.id   AF-A0A832ATA5-F1
#
_cell.length_a   1.000
_cell.length_b   1.000
_cell.length_c   1.000
_cell.angle_alpha   90.00
_cell.angle_beta   90.00
_cell.angle_gamma   90.00
#
_symmetry.space_group_name_H-M   'P 1'
#
loop_
_entity.id
_entity.type
_entity.pdbx_description
1 polymer ?
#
loop_
_entity_poly.entity_id
_entity_poly.type
_entity_poly.pdbx_seq_one_letter_code
_entity_poly.pdbx_strand_id
1 'polypeptide(L)'
;PTECVLDLRKLNLFVIDEFDFYSPRSIALILAMIKILTKYSDEKPQIVILTATLANPEDICRYLEDVTNRKCVIVDGKPFRVENRLYIILGKNLENIWNSIKRYSSDVVKRSDVDKDIIEALNDFEIFRKNVYRVLQYLEALGYETPSISIDLKEVLSNYVNDDGVTLVFTKSIARADEITRNLRESIGDVVAAHHHLIPKKDREIIEEKARRDEIKIIVSPRTLSQGIDIGTVVRIVHIGLPESVREFLQREGRKGRRKGIPFSESLIIPSTRWDWELLSKGMNAFERWLQLQLEKTIINPNNKYIHLFTGLSKVLSPWYREKITEEEYRVLKAVKVVKGNGSIDVDKAKWIWERLNFYEFGPPYGIKRYMEEDGRLIPLEPIGHCDLVERFQKGCIDISQDAIVKHVESGKSHRIARAVVETKLSRFSFYSDDAIAEALEEYRYIKSLWREETNILKDIARGKLYSYVLAVVYTPKQGFGEYRKVPNRVIWYLISSKPRISRIGDKHVVSYDRKTVYVPVETVGLYQDYTYGFLIEVDEREDSTLLRLGLAYLMVLLRKLYGIPLETIMYSVGKIGEKKFFEIHEPEAAGLIDSLDWSRIRKDIETYSPEDIDLILLLQLDDIAYADLLSIGIDLNTVRDIAIRIIDYILLRERVAAIFRNKKIIIPKPSRALKIVTLDGIGQIIDEDEAIRRAIVGLSVYDGESTKTVVDLYVMYPFTPPPKSLRDFEVEVEDLVMYNDMKLIVYDKDVAVKELEAIGLKRLARTINDYGYSLREELLKIGINPVSLTTVASELVIEGMEIDLESIDVAKLQKIYMDFIKERGENIKNIPQNIASYIKRYLEAKSKLLYTIHLVAQTMPQYIN
;
A
#
# COMPACT_ATOMS: atom_id res chain seq x y z
N PRO A 1 -27.13 -7.44 28.81
CA PRO A 1 -25.78 -6.95 29.15
C PRO A 1 -25.67 -5.44 28.87
N THR A 2 -26.14 -4.65 29.84
CA THR A 2 -25.90 -3.20 29.97
C THR A 2 -24.58 -2.99 30.71
N GLU A 3 -23.48 -3.44 30.11
CA GLU A 3 -22.15 -3.46 30.73
C GLU A 3 -21.30 -2.28 30.25
N CYS A 4 -20.76 -1.52 31.22
CA CYS A 4 -19.63 -0.61 31.11
C CYS A 4 -19.61 0.33 29.89
N VAL A 5 -20.34 1.47 29.97
CA VAL A 5 -19.94 2.64 29.19
C VAL A 5 -18.65 3.16 29.82
N LEU A 6 -17.50 2.77 29.25
CA LEU A 6 -16.20 3.33 29.58
C LEU A 6 -16.29 4.85 29.48
N ASP A 7 -16.09 5.55 30.60
CA ASP A 7 -15.91 7.00 30.57
C ASP A 7 -14.54 7.32 29.98
N LEU A 8 -14.52 7.49 28.67
CA LEU A 8 -13.30 7.77 27.90
C LEU A 8 -12.65 9.10 28.29
N ARG A 9 -13.29 9.94 29.12
CA ARG A 9 -12.66 11.16 29.65
C ARG A 9 -11.45 10.86 30.52
N LYS A 10 -11.45 9.73 31.22
CA LYS A 10 -10.35 9.29 32.10
C LYS A 10 -9.37 8.36 31.40
N LEU A 11 -9.25 8.43 30.07
CA LEU A 11 -8.34 7.56 29.33
C LEU A 11 -6.89 7.98 29.56
N ASN A 12 -6.13 7.20 30.34
CA ASN A 12 -4.71 7.46 30.59
C ASN A 12 -3.76 6.70 29.65
N LEU A 13 -4.16 5.51 29.16
CA LEU A 13 -3.34 4.64 28.31
C LEU A 13 -4.19 4.05 27.19
N PHE A 14 -3.67 4.12 25.96
CA PHE A 14 -4.24 3.46 24.80
C PHE A 14 -3.16 2.61 24.12
N VAL A 15 -3.35 1.29 24.15
CA VAL A 15 -2.46 0.31 23.52
C VAL A 15 -3.10 -0.20 22.24
N ILE A 16 -2.34 -0.18 21.15
CA ILE A 16 -2.72 -0.74 19.86
C ILE A 16 -1.73 -1.85 19.55
N ASP A 17 -2.22 -3.08 19.58
CA ASP A 17 -1.42 -4.26 19.26
C ASP A 17 -1.53 -4.64 17.78
N GLU A 18 -0.53 -5.34 17.27
CA GLU A 18 -0.43 -5.82 15.87
C GLU A 18 -0.78 -4.73 14.82
N PHE A 19 -0.27 -3.51 14.99
CA PHE A 19 -0.66 -2.36 14.15
C PHE A 19 -0.44 -2.58 12.65
N ASP A 20 0.54 -3.39 12.27
CA ASP A 20 0.83 -3.73 10.88
C ASP A 20 -0.27 -4.58 10.24
N PHE A 21 -1.12 -5.25 11.03
CA PHE A 21 -2.26 -6.05 10.54
C PHE A 21 -3.32 -5.19 9.85
N TYR A 22 -3.48 -3.93 10.28
CA TYR A 22 -4.50 -3.05 9.74
C TYR A 22 -4.13 -2.53 8.36
N SER A 23 -5.15 -2.39 7.51
CA SER A 23 -4.96 -1.80 6.20
C SER A 23 -4.67 -0.29 6.28
N PRO A 24 -4.11 0.33 5.22
CA PRO A 24 -3.81 1.76 5.24
C PRO A 24 -5.03 2.64 5.57
N ARG A 25 -6.21 2.24 5.10
CA ARG A 25 -7.49 2.89 5.40
C ARG A 25 -7.85 2.78 6.88
N SER A 26 -7.76 1.58 7.45
CA SER A 26 -8.03 1.36 8.88
C SER A 26 -7.00 2.07 9.77
N ILE A 27 -5.72 2.10 9.37
CA ILE A 27 -4.69 2.87 10.06
C ILE A 27 -5.04 4.36 10.09
N ALA A 28 -5.47 4.93 8.97
CA ALA A 28 -5.91 6.33 8.92
C ALA A 28 -7.08 6.59 9.90
N LEU A 29 -8.04 5.67 10.01
CA LEU A 29 -9.10 5.76 11.00
C LEU A 29 -8.60 5.67 12.45
N ILE A 30 -7.66 4.76 12.77
CA ILE A 30 -7.03 4.70 14.09
C ILE A 30 -6.38 6.04 14.43
N LEU A 31 -5.58 6.61 13.52
CA LEU A 31 -4.92 7.90 13.73
C LEU A 31 -5.95 9.00 13.98
N ALA A 32 -7.01 9.07 13.18
CA ALA A 32 -8.11 10.01 13.38
C ALA A 32 -8.81 9.83 14.73
N MET A 33 -9.03 8.58 15.16
CA MET A 33 -9.60 8.26 16.48
C MET A 33 -8.68 8.68 17.62
N ILE A 34 -7.36 8.43 17.53
CA ILE A 34 -6.37 8.92 18.52
C ILE A 34 -6.49 10.44 18.66
N LYS A 35 -6.57 11.16 17.53
CA LYS A 35 -6.72 12.62 17.52
C LYS A 35 -7.99 13.10 18.22
N ILE A 36 -9.12 12.43 17.99
CA ILE A 36 -10.40 12.77 18.64
C ILE A 36 -10.38 12.40 20.13
N LEU A 37 -9.93 11.19 20.47
CA LEU A 37 -9.89 10.70 21.86
C LEU A 37 -8.97 11.54 22.73
N THR A 38 -7.80 11.92 22.21
CA THR A 38 -6.86 12.80 22.92
C THR A 38 -7.47 14.16 23.24
N LYS A 39 -8.38 14.65 22.40
CA LYS A 39 -9.13 15.90 22.66
C LYS A 39 -10.30 15.71 23.62
N TYR A 40 -10.93 14.54 23.60
CA TYR A 40 -12.07 14.22 24.46
C TYR A 40 -11.63 13.90 25.90
N SER A 41 -10.44 13.35 26.06
CA SER A 41 -9.88 12.94 27.35
C SER A 41 -9.47 14.16 28.18
N ASP A 42 -9.77 14.14 29.48
CA ASP A 42 -9.36 15.19 30.43
C ASP A 42 -7.84 15.22 30.59
N GLU A 43 -7.20 14.05 30.50
CA GLU A 43 -5.76 13.89 30.43
C GLU A 43 -5.34 13.37 29.06
N LYS A 44 -4.20 13.85 28.55
CA LYS A 44 -3.67 13.36 27.27
C LYS A 44 -3.12 11.94 27.43
N PRO A 45 -3.75 10.92 26.82
CA PRO A 45 -3.37 9.53 27.03
C PRO A 45 -1.95 9.24 26.54
N GLN A 46 -1.27 8.31 27.22
CA GLN A 46 -0.11 7.64 26.67
C GLN A 46 -0.57 6.69 25.56
N ILE A 47 0.05 6.78 24.39
CA ILE A 47 -0.22 5.89 23.27
C ILE A 47 0.93 4.89 23.14
N VAL A 48 0.60 3.61 23.02
CA VAL A 48 1.56 2.52 22.77
C VAL A 48 1.14 1.79 21.52
N ILE A 49 2.03 1.69 20.54
CA ILE A 49 1.81 0.97 19.29
C ILE A 49 2.80 -0.19 19.23
N LEU A 50 2.28 -1.41 19.08
CA LEU A 50 3.07 -2.63 18.92
C LEU A 50 2.93 -3.12 17.49
N THR A 51 4.05 -3.46 16.85
CA THR A 51 4.06 -3.85 15.45
C THR A 51 5.37 -4.54 15.06
N ALA A 52 5.27 -5.44 14.08
CA ALA A 52 6.43 -6.17 13.56
C ALA A 52 7.17 -5.41 12.44
N THR A 53 6.45 -4.64 11.61
CA THR A 53 6.99 -4.05 10.38
C THR A 53 6.40 -2.67 10.12
N LEU A 54 7.21 -1.61 10.22
CA LEU A 54 6.83 -0.24 9.90
C LEU A 54 7.73 0.34 8.81
N ALA A 55 7.14 1.09 7.87
CA ALA A 55 7.90 1.77 6.82
C ALA A 55 8.71 2.95 7.35
N ASN A 56 8.09 3.73 8.23
CA ASN A 56 8.45 5.08 8.65
C ASN A 56 7.96 5.34 10.09
N PRO A 57 8.51 4.65 11.10
CA PRO A 57 8.10 4.84 12.49
C PRO A 57 8.27 6.30 12.98
N GLU A 58 9.19 7.05 12.38
CA GLU A 58 9.44 8.47 12.68
C GLU A 58 8.25 9.36 12.32
N ASP A 59 7.57 9.09 11.20
CA ASP A 59 6.38 9.84 10.78
C ASP A 59 5.22 9.64 11.77
N ILE A 60 5.04 8.41 12.27
CA ILE A 60 4.07 8.12 13.33
C ILE A 60 4.44 8.86 14.60
N CYS A 61 5.70 8.82 15.01
CA CYS A 61 6.14 9.50 16.22
C CYS A 61 5.88 11.00 16.14
N ARG A 62 6.22 11.66 15.02
CA ARG A 62 5.90 13.07 14.78
C ARG A 62 4.40 13.35 14.88
N TYR A 63 3.58 12.48 14.28
CA TYR A 63 2.13 12.60 14.38
C TYR A 63 1.61 12.46 15.82
N LEU A 64 2.10 11.47 16.57
CA LEU A 64 1.71 11.24 17.95
C LEU A 64 2.18 12.37 18.87
N GLU A 65 3.37 12.93 18.62
CA GLU A 65 3.88 14.10 19.33
C GLU A 65 3.01 15.33 19.10
N ASP A 66 2.62 15.60 17.85
CA ASP A 66 1.70 16.70 17.51
C ASP A 66 0.33 16.54 18.21
N VAL A 67 -0.24 15.33 18.14
CA VAL A 67 -1.57 15.06 18.69
C VAL A 67 -1.58 15.04 20.22
N THR A 68 -0.62 14.33 20.83
CA THR A 68 -0.61 14.09 22.28
C THR A 68 0.22 15.11 23.05
N ASN A 69 1.08 15.89 22.38
CA ASN A 69 2.07 16.77 23.04
C ASN A 69 2.92 16.02 24.09
N ARG A 70 3.16 14.73 23.84
CA ARG A 70 4.05 13.86 24.63
C ARG A 70 5.16 13.39 23.71
N LYS A 71 6.40 13.37 24.21
CA LYS A 71 7.54 12.83 23.47
C LYS A 71 7.29 11.36 23.08
N CYS A 72 7.53 11.03 21.82
CA CYS A 72 7.49 9.67 21.32
C CYS A 72 8.89 9.04 21.41
N VAL A 73 8.94 7.74 21.68
CA VAL A 73 10.19 6.98 21.69
C VAL A 73 9.97 5.72 20.88
N ILE A 74 10.81 5.53 19.87
CA ILE A 74 10.87 4.28 19.10
C ILE A 74 11.70 3.30 19.92
N VAL A 75 11.10 2.18 20.29
CA VAL A 75 11.79 1.07 20.95
C VAL A 75 11.95 -0.03 19.92
N ASP A 76 13.19 -0.24 19.48
CA ASP A 76 13.55 -1.32 18.58
C ASP A 76 14.44 -2.35 19.26
N GLY A 77 14.61 -3.50 18.62
CA GLY A 77 15.45 -4.57 19.13
C GLY A 77 15.46 -5.77 18.23
N LYS A 78 16.56 -6.53 18.26
CA LYS A 78 16.60 -7.83 17.59
C LYS A 78 15.81 -8.84 18.43
N PRO A 79 14.72 -9.44 17.90
CA PRO A 79 13.99 -10.44 18.63
C PRO A 79 14.91 -11.63 18.93
N PHE A 80 14.81 -12.19 20.13
CA PHE A 80 15.49 -13.45 20.44
C PHE A 80 14.98 -14.53 19.48
N ARG A 81 15.90 -15.17 18.77
CA ARG A 81 15.63 -16.31 17.90
C ARG A 81 16.75 -17.32 18.06
N VAL A 82 16.38 -18.58 18.16
CA VAL A 82 17.31 -19.71 18.07
C VAL A 82 17.69 -19.96 16.61
N GLU A 83 18.75 -20.74 16.36
CA GLU A 83 19.09 -21.16 15.00
C GLU A 83 17.86 -21.80 14.34
N ASN A 84 17.54 -21.39 13.10
CA ASN A 84 16.47 -21.98 12.33
C ASN A 84 17.03 -22.80 11.17
N ARG A 85 16.73 -24.09 11.15
CA ARG A 85 17.08 -24.99 10.05
C ARG A 85 15.91 -25.08 9.08
N LEU A 86 16.09 -24.54 7.88
CA LEU A 86 15.07 -24.52 6.84
C LEU A 86 15.32 -25.65 5.84
N TYR A 87 14.31 -26.48 5.64
CA TYR A 87 14.31 -27.61 4.72
C TYR A 87 13.21 -27.42 3.67
N ILE A 88 13.56 -27.65 2.41
CA ILE A 88 12.62 -27.64 1.29
C ILE A 88 12.51 -29.06 0.78
N ILE A 89 11.31 -29.62 0.85
CA ILE A 89 11.07 -31.00 0.42
C ILE A 89 10.71 -30.98 -1.06
N LEU A 90 11.69 -31.27 -1.91
CA LEU A 90 11.55 -31.22 -3.37
C LEU A 90 10.84 -32.45 -3.96
N GLY A 91 10.70 -33.54 -3.20
CA GLY A 91 10.08 -34.77 -3.68
C GLY A 91 10.63 -36.03 -3.02
N LYS A 92 10.00 -37.17 -3.31
CA LYS A 92 10.42 -38.50 -2.84
C LYS A 92 11.25 -39.21 -3.91
N ASN A 93 12.36 -39.84 -3.50
CA ASN A 93 13.21 -40.68 -4.36
C ASN A 93 13.67 -40.00 -5.67
N LEU A 94 14.25 -38.79 -5.57
CA LEU A 94 14.67 -38.00 -6.74
C LEU A 94 15.64 -38.75 -7.67
N GLU A 95 16.51 -39.61 -7.14
CA GLU A 95 17.41 -40.44 -7.96
C GLU A 95 16.65 -41.38 -8.90
N ASN A 96 15.56 -41.99 -8.41
CA ASN A 96 14.72 -42.86 -9.24
C ASN A 96 14.01 -42.07 -10.34
N ILE A 97 13.52 -40.86 -10.00
CA ILE A 97 12.93 -39.94 -10.98
C ILE A 97 13.99 -39.57 -12.03
N TRP A 98 15.20 -39.19 -11.62
CA TRP A 98 16.29 -38.83 -12.51
C TRP A 98 16.68 -39.98 -13.45
N ASN A 99 16.86 -41.19 -12.91
CA ASN A 99 17.17 -42.39 -13.69
C ASN A 99 16.08 -42.68 -14.74
N SER A 100 14.81 -42.46 -14.38
CA SER A 100 13.69 -42.70 -15.31
C SER A 100 13.67 -41.71 -16.48
N ILE A 101 14.08 -40.44 -16.27
CA ILE A 101 14.10 -39.43 -17.34
C ILE A 101 15.41 -39.46 -18.15
N LYS A 102 16.49 -40.03 -17.59
CA LYS A 102 17.78 -40.18 -18.28
C LYS A 102 17.68 -40.97 -19.58
N ARG A 103 16.68 -41.85 -19.71
CA ARG A 103 16.35 -42.56 -20.95
C ARG A 103 16.06 -41.62 -22.14
N TYR A 104 15.64 -40.38 -21.86
CA TYR A 104 15.36 -39.38 -22.89
C TYR A 104 16.62 -38.63 -23.33
N SER A 105 17.74 -38.74 -22.62
CA SER A 105 18.95 -37.94 -22.87
C SER A 105 19.48 -38.07 -24.30
N SER A 106 19.45 -39.27 -24.90
CA SER A 106 19.95 -39.49 -26.26
C SER A 106 19.12 -38.81 -27.35
N ASP A 107 17.84 -38.56 -27.07
CA ASP A 107 16.90 -37.88 -27.97
C ASP A 107 16.98 -36.36 -27.75
N VAL A 108 16.90 -35.93 -26.49
CA VAL A 108 16.94 -34.52 -26.08
C VAL A 108 18.24 -33.82 -26.52
N VAL A 109 19.40 -34.48 -26.44
CA VAL A 109 20.70 -33.90 -26.85
C VAL A 109 20.78 -33.61 -28.36
N LYS A 110 20.00 -34.32 -29.18
CA LYS A 110 20.01 -34.11 -30.65
C LYS A 110 19.16 -32.90 -31.07
N ARG A 111 18.32 -32.40 -30.16
CA ARG A 111 17.43 -31.29 -30.42
C ARG A 111 18.15 -29.95 -30.29
N SER A 112 17.95 -29.06 -31.24
CA SER A 112 18.52 -27.70 -31.22
C SER A 112 17.67 -26.69 -30.45
N ASP A 113 16.45 -27.05 -30.06
CA ASP A 113 15.46 -26.22 -29.35
C ASP A 113 15.42 -26.47 -27.84
N VAL A 114 16.48 -27.08 -27.28
CA VAL A 114 16.58 -27.41 -25.86
C VAL A 114 17.65 -26.56 -25.18
N ASP A 115 17.32 -26.00 -24.02
CA ASP A 115 18.29 -25.24 -23.24
C ASP A 115 19.44 -26.12 -22.73
N LYS A 116 20.65 -25.53 -22.70
CA LYS A 116 21.87 -26.22 -22.26
C LYS A 116 21.78 -26.74 -20.83
N ASP A 117 21.13 -25.98 -19.94
CA ASP A 117 20.97 -26.34 -18.53
C ASP A 117 20.11 -27.60 -18.34
N ILE A 118 19.12 -27.82 -19.21
CA ILE A 118 18.30 -29.05 -19.22
C ILE A 118 19.15 -30.26 -19.62
N ILE A 119 20.01 -30.10 -20.64
CA ILE A 119 20.92 -31.16 -21.08
C ILE A 119 21.93 -31.49 -19.97
N GLU A 120 22.49 -30.47 -19.31
CA GLU A 120 23.40 -30.65 -18.18
C GLU A 120 22.72 -31.39 -17.02
N ALA A 121 21.49 -31.01 -16.67
CA ALA A 121 20.71 -31.67 -15.61
C ALA A 121 20.39 -33.16 -15.92
N LEU A 122 20.21 -33.53 -17.18
CA LEU A 122 20.03 -34.95 -17.54
C LEU A 122 21.31 -35.78 -17.33
N ASN A 123 22.48 -35.14 -17.34
CA ASN A 123 23.77 -35.80 -17.18
C ASN A 123 24.32 -35.76 -15.75
N ASP A 124 23.95 -34.74 -14.96
CA ASP A 124 24.41 -34.53 -13.58
C ASP A 124 23.22 -34.50 -12.59
N PHE A 125 23.26 -35.40 -11.61
CA PHE A 125 22.21 -35.52 -10.60
C PHE A 125 22.10 -34.30 -9.68
N GLU A 126 23.19 -33.64 -9.32
CA GLU A 126 23.16 -32.48 -8.43
C GLU A 126 22.58 -31.25 -9.15
N ILE A 127 22.87 -31.11 -10.45
CA ILE A 127 22.21 -30.08 -11.29
C ILE A 127 20.71 -30.38 -11.41
N PHE A 128 20.33 -31.64 -11.66
CA PHE A 128 18.92 -32.06 -11.66
C PHE A 128 18.24 -31.78 -10.33
N ARG A 129 18.86 -32.17 -9.21
CA ARG A 129 18.33 -31.99 -7.85
C ARG A 129 18.02 -30.52 -7.55
N LYS A 130 18.85 -29.60 -8.04
CA LYS A 130 18.60 -28.15 -7.89
C LYS A 130 17.54 -27.59 -8.83
N ASN A 131 17.17 -28.32 -9.89
CA ASN A 131 16.27 -27.84 -10.95
C ASN A 131 15.14 -28.82 -11.28
N VAL A 132 14.76 -29.71 -10.35
CA VAL A 132 13.83 -30.83 -10.60
C VAL A 132 12.54 -30.34 -11.27
N TYR A 133 11.91 -29.31 -10.70
CA TYR A 133 10.65 -28.77 -11.23
C TYR A 133 10.81 -28.18 -12.64
N ARG A 134 11.90 -27.45 -12.89
CA ARG A 134 12.21 -26.90 -14.22
C ARG A 134 12.40 -28.02 -15.24
N VAL A 135 13.23 -29.01 -14.93
CA VAL A 135 13.56 -30.12 -15.84
C VAL A 135 12.32 -30.94 -16.17
N LEU A 136 11.53 -31.35 -15.17
CA LEU A 136 10.35 -32.17 -15.42
C LEU A 136 9.28 -31.41 -16.21
N GLN A 137 9.01 -30.14 -15.88
CA GLN A 137 8.04 -29.35 -16.64
C GLN A 137 8.53 -29.06 -18.07
N TYR A 138 9.83 -28.83 -18.26
CA TYR A 138 10.40 -28.62 -19.59
C TYR A 138 10.25 -29.88 -20.46
N LEU A 139 10.61 -31.04 -19.93
CA LEU A 139 10.45 -32.32 -20.63
C LEU A 139 8.98 -32.63 -20.93
N GLU A 140 8.08 -32.36 -19.99
CA GLU A 140 6.64 -32.51 -20.20
C GLU A 140 6.13 -31.59 -21.32
N ALA A 141 6.62 -30.35 -21.38
CA ALA A 141 6.29 -29.41 -22.45
C ALA A 141 6.81 -29.82 -23.83
N LEU A 142 7.92 -30.58 -23.88
CA LEU A 142 8.42 -31.21 -25.10
C LEU A 142 7.64 -32.48 -25.49
N GLY A 143 6.70 -32.92 -24.66
CA GLY A 143 5.86 -34.09 -24.89
C GLY A 143 6.36 -35.40 -24.28
N TYR A 144 7.41 -35.37 -23.44
CA TYR A 144 7.88 -36.57 -22.75
C TYR A 144 7.04 -36.85 -21.49
N GLU A 145 6.83 -38.13 -21.20
CA GLU A 145 6.19 -38.54 -19.94
C GLU A 145 7.17 -38.37 -18.77
N THR A 146 6.75 -37.64 -17.74
CA THR A 146 7.56 -37.40 -16.54
C THR A 146 6.89 -38.00 -15.30
N PRO A 147 7.68 -38.55 -14.36
CA PRO A 147 7.13 -39.02 -13.08
C PRO A 147 6.57 -37.85 -12.26
N SER A 148 5.45 -38.07 -11.58
CA SER A 148 4.88 -37.08 -10.66
C SER A 148 5.75 -36.90 -9.42
N ILE A 149 6.05 -35.66 -9.06
CA ILE A 149 6.62 -35.31 -7.76
C ILE A 149 5.48 -35.27 -6.75
N SER A 150 5.29 -36.35 -5.99
CA SER A 150 4.33 -36.37 -4.88
C SER A 150 5.04 -36.67 -3.58
N ILE A 151 4.56 -36.03 -2.51
CA ILE A 151 5.05 -36.20 -1.14
C ILE A 151 3.87 -36.71 -0.33
N ASP A 152 4.06 -37.84 0.34
CA ASP A 152 3.09 -38.31 1.31
C ASP A 152 3.25 -37.51 2.60
N LEU A 153 2.35 -36.55 2.80
CA LEU A 153 2.32 -35.72 4.00
C LEU A 153 2.19 -36.56 5.26
N LYS A 154 1.47 -37.70 5.20
CA LYS A 154 1.25 -38.57 6.35
C LYS A 154 2.55 -39.21 6.80
N GLU A 155 3.36 -39.70 5.87
CA GLU A 155 4.68 -40.29 6.12
C GLU A 155 5.62 -39.29 6.81
N VAL A 156 5.65 -38.04 6.33
CA VAL A 156 6.52 -37.00 6.90
C VAL A 156 6.03 -36.54 8.27
N LEU A 157 4.75 -36.14 8.36
CA LEU A 157 4.22 -35.49 9.56
C LEU A 157 4.04 -36.44 10.75
N SER A 158 3.75 -37.73 10.51
CA SER A 158 3.55 -38.70 11.60
C SER A 158 4.80 -38.90 12.46
N ASN A 159 5.99 -38.68 11.89
CA ASN A 159 7.25 -38.82 12.62
C ASN A 159 7.43 -37.72 13.69
N TYR A 160 6.79 -36.56 13.51
CA TYR A 160 6.95 -35.40 14.40
C TYR A 160 6.15 -35.50 15.71
N VAL A 161 5.36 -36.56 15.89
CA VAL A 161 4.62 -36.80 17.14
C VAL A 161 5.56 -37.05 18.33
N ASN A 162 6.76 -37.58 18.06
CA ASN A 162 7.73 -37.96 19.09
C ASN A 162 8.63 -36.80 19.52
N ASP A 163 8.43 -35.60 19.00
CA ASP A 163 9.30 -34.46 19.31
C ASP A 163 8.95 -33.80 20.65
N ASP A 164 9.95 -33.16 21.27
CA ASP A 164 9.84 -32.40 22.52
C ASP A 164 9.23 -30.99 22.27
N GLY A 165 8.08 -30.95 21.61
CA GLY A 165 7.29 -29.74 21.38
C GLY A 165 6.23 -29.89 20.29
N VAL A 166 5.57 -28.76 19.99
CA VAL A 166 4.46 -28.72 19.03
C VAL A 166 4.98 -28.42 17.62
N THR A 167 4.48 -29.15 16.63
CA THR A 167 4.62 -28.86 15.20
C THR A 167 3.38 -28.12 14.69
N LEU A 168 3.58 -26.93 14.13
CA LEU A 168 2.53 -26.19 13.45
C LEU A 168 2.58 -26.45 11.95
N VAL A 169 1.43 -26.81 11.37
CA VAL A 169 1.29 -27.08 9.95
C VAL A 169 0.36 -26.05 9.34
N PHE A 170 0.90 -25.17 8.49
CA PHE A 170 0.12 -24.18 7.76
C PHE A 170 -0.35 -24.73 6.42
N THR A 171 -1.63 -24.51 6.09
CA THR A 171 -2.25 -24.86 4.80
C THR A 171 -2.88 -23.63 4.16
N LYS A 172 -3.33 -23.71 2.90
CA LYS A 172 -4.08 -22.59 2.28
C LYS A 172 -5.57 -22.56 2.64
N SER A 173 -6.19 -23.70 2.96
CA SER A 173 -7.64 -23.79 3.20
C SER A 173 -7.99 -24.60 4.45
N ILE A 174 -9.18 -24.32 5.00
CA ILE A 174 -9.76 -25.06 6.13
C ILE A 174 -10.01 -26.50 5.74
N ALA A 175 -10.62 -26.73 4.57
CA ALA A 175 -10.86 -28.08 4.08
C ALA A 175 -9.58 -28.93 4.02
N ARG A 176 -8.46 -28.35 3.55
CA ARG A 176 -7.17 -29.04 3.53
C ARG A 176 -6.62 -29.28 4.94
N ALA A 177 -6.83 -28.35 5.86
CA ALA A 177 -6.44 -28.53 7.26
C ALA A 177 -7.20 -29.69 7.92
N ASP A 178 -8.51 -29.78 7.69
CA ASP A 178 -9.36 -30.86 8.19
C ASP A 178 -9.02 -32.21 7.55
N GLU A 179 -8.77 -32.24 6.24
CA GLU A 179 -8.36 -33.45 5.53
C GLU A 179 -7.04 -34.02 6.09
N ILE A 180 -6.02 -33.17 6.21
CA ILE A 180 -4.72 -33.58 6.76
C ILE A 180 -4.89 -34.03 8.21
N THR A 181 -5.66 -33.30 9.02
CA THR A 181 -5.93 -33.67 10.42
C THR A 181 -6.59 -35.03 10.51
N ARG A 182 -7.62 -35.31 9.69
CA ARG A 182 -8.29 -36.61 9.66
C ARG A 182 -7.34 -37.74 9.26
N ASN A 183 -6.60 -37.55 8.17
CA ASN A 183 -5.66 -38.55 7.65
C ASN A 183 -4.53 -38.88 8.66
N LEU A 184 -4.07 -37.87 9.42
CA LEU A 184 -3.10 -38.05 10.49
C LEU A 184 -3.74 -38.71 11.71
N ARG A 185 -4.93 -38.29 12.13
CA ARG A 185 -5.62 -38.87 13.29
C ARG A 185 -5.82 -40.38 13.14
N GLU A 186 -6.06 -40.87 11.92
CA GLU A 186 -6.12 -42.30 11.62
C GLU A 186 -4.81 -43.06 11.89
N SER A 187 -3.63 -42.43 11.78
CA SER A 187 -2.35 -43.09 12.07
C SER A 187 -1.81 -42.84 13.46
N ILE A 188 -1.99 -41.64 14.01
CA ILE A 188 -1.32 -41.20 15.24
C ILE A 188 -2.29 -40.88 16.39
N GLY A 189 -3.61 -41.00 16.18
CA GLY A 189 -4.63 -40.77 17.21
C GLY A 189 -4.91 -39.28 17.50
N ASP A 190 -5.49 -38.99 18.65
CA ASP A 190 -6.00 -37.65 19.02
C ASP A 190 -4.93 -36.62 19.42
N VAL A 191 -3.66 -36.89 19.14
CA VAL A 191 -2.53 -35.96 19.34
C VAL A 191 -2.40 -34.91 18.21
N VAL A 192 -3.36 -34.90 17.27
CA VAL A 192 -3.46 -33.93 16.17
C VAL A 192 -4.83 -33.24 16.16
N ALA A 193 -4.81 -31.93 15.89
CA ALA A 193 -6.02 -31.12 15.80
C ALA A 193 -5.95 -30.09 14.67
N ALA A 194 -7.12 -29.77 14.10
CA ALA A 194 -7.29 -28.62 13.23
C ALA A 194 -7.55 -27.36 14.08
N HIS A 195 -7.15 -26.19 13.59
CA HIS A 195 -7.42 -24.91 14.25
C HIS A 195 -7.80 -23.83 13.22
N HIS A 196 -9.05 -23.38 13.24
CA HIS A 196 -9.58 -22.33 12.36
C HIS A 196 -10.86 -21.72 12.92
N HIS A 197 -11.32 -20.59 12.36
CA HIS A 197 -12.42 -19.77 12.90
C HIS A 197 -13.79 -20.48 12.94
N LEU A 198 -14.03 -21.49 12.08
CA LEU A 198 -15.24 -22.32 12.13
C LEU A 198 -15.30 -23.25 13.35
N ILE A 199 -14.16 -23.51 14.00
CA ILE A 199 -14.15 -24.26 15.25
C ILE A 199 -14.64 -23.32 16.36
N PRO A 200 -15.65 -23.73 17.15
CA PRO A 200 -16.17 -22.93 18.25
C PRO A 200 -15.05 -22.43 19.16
N LYS A 201 -15.14 -21.18 19.61
CA LYS A 201 -14.11 -20.55 20.46
C LYS A 201 -13.69 -21.44 21.65
N LYS A 202 -14.66 -22.06 22.32
CA LYS A 202 -14.44 -22.96 23.45
C LYS A 202 -13.58 -24.17 23.07
N ASP A 203 -13.79 -24.76 21.90
CA ASP A 203 -13.03 -25.91 21.44
C ASP A 203 -11.60 -25.52 21.02
N ARG A 204 -11.44 -24.32 20.44
CA ARG A 204 -10.11 -23.73 20.18
C ARG A 204 -9.31 -23.51 21.47
N GLU A 205 -9.92 -22.92 22.49
CA GLU A 205 -9.30 -22.74 23.82
C GLU A 205 -8.86 -24.08 24.43
N ILE A 206 -9.65 -25.15 24.25
CA ILE A 206 -9.27 -26.51 24.70
C ILE A 206 -8.07 -27.03 23.92
N ILE A 207 -8.03 -26.86 22.60
CA ILE A 207 -6.89 -27.27 21.76
C ILE A 207 -5.62 -26.52 22.18
N GLU A 208 -5.72 -25.21 22.40
CA GLU A 208 -4.60 -24.35 22.85
C GLU A 208 -4.07 -24.79 24.23
N GLU A 209 -4.96 -25.09 25.18
CA GLU A 209 -4.60 -25.60 26.51
C GLU A 209 -3.91 -26.97 26.42
N LYS A 210 -4.45 -27.90 25.62
CA LYS A 210 -3.87 -29.22 25.41
C LYS A 210 -2.50 -29.16 24.73
N ALA A 211 -2.31 -28.24 23.78
CA ALA A 211 -1.01 -27.98 23.17
C ALA A 211 0.01 -27.44 24.19
N ARG A 212 -0.41 -26.53 25.08
CA ARG A 212 0.43 -26.04 26.18
C ARG A 212 0.84 -27.12 27.18
N ARG A 213 0.02 -28.17 27.32
CA ARG A 213 0.28 -29.36 28.17
C ARG A 213 0.98 -30.49 27.44
N ASP A 214 1.39 -30.29 26.19
CA ASP A 214 2.07 -31.29 25.36
C ASP A 214 1.21 -32.54 25.01
N GLU A 215 -0.12 -32.42 25.16
CA GLU A 215 -1.10 -33.47 24.80
C GLU A 215 -1.44 -33.47 23.31
N ILE A 216 -1.28 -32.32 22.65
CA ILE A 216 -1.40 -32.17 21.18
C ILE A 216 -0.03 -31.83 20.63
N LYS A 217 0.46 -32.67 19.72
CA LYS A 217 1.79 -32.57 19.11
C LYS A 217 1.77 -31.88 17.75
N ILE A 218 0.66 -31.96 17.03
CA ILE A 218 0.52 -31.39 15.69
C ILE A 218 -0.76 -30.57 15.61
N ILE A 219 -0.63 -29.30 15.18
CA ILE A 219 -1.80 -28.46 14.91
C ILE A 219 -1.78 -28.00 13.46
N VAL A 220 -2.86 -28.25 12.74
CA VAL A 220 -3.02 -27.87 11.33
C VAL A 220 -3.93 -26.64 11.23
N SER A 221 -3.45 -25.54 10.64
CA SER A 221 -4.20 -24.28 10.56
C SER A 221 -4.00 -23.56 9.23
N PRO A 222 -5.05 -23.00 8.60
CA PRO A 222 -4.87 -22.25 7.37
C PRO A 222 -4.33 -20.83 7.60
N ARG A 223 -4.85 -20.12 8.61
CA ARG A 223 -4.47 -18.71 8.91
C ARG A 223 -4.54 -18.34 10.39
N THR A 224 -5.47 -18.90 11.18
CA THR A 224 -5.77 -18.39 12.53
C THR A 224 -4.60 -18.44 13.54
N LEU A 225 -3.65 -19.37 13.38
CA LEU A 225 -2.48 -19.47 14.26
C LEU A 225 -1.27 -18.66 13.79
N SER A 226 -1.40 -17.89 12.70
CA SER A 226 -0.38 -16.90 12.34
C SER A 226 -0.39 -15.70 13.30
N GLN A 227 -1.45 -15.52 14.09
CA GLN A 227 -1.69 -14.42 15.04
C GLN A 227 -1.22 -14.74 16.47
N GLY A 228 -1.01 -13.69 17.29
CA GLY A 228 -0.43 -13.60 18.65
C GLY A 228 -0.60 -14.70 19.72
N ILE A 229 -1.30 -15.79 19.45
CA ILE A 229 -1.78 -16.78 20.42
C ILE A 229 -0.63 -17.63 20.99
N ASP A 230 -0.59 -17.78 22.32
CA ASP A 230 0.36 -18.65 23.01
C ASP A 230 -0.15 -20.10 23.08
N ILE A 231 0.42 -20.92 22.20
CA ILE A 231 0.14 -22.36 22.07
C ILE A 231 1.27 -23.22 22.64
N GLY A 232 2.18 -22.64 23.44
CA GLY A 232 3.27 -23.36 24.09
C GLY A 232 4.58 -23.37 23.30
N THR A 233 5.37 -24.43 23.48
CA THR A 233 6.71 -24.56 22.87
C THR A 233 6.58 -25.09 21.43
N VAL A 234 6.51 -24.17 20.46
CA VAL A 234 6.55 -24.54 19.04
C VAL A 234 8.00 -24.72 18.59
N VAL A 235 8.35 -25.94 18.19
CA VAL A 235 9.71 -26.32 17.74
C VAL A 235 9.83 -26.34 16.21
N ARG A 236 8.74 -26.64 15.52
CA ARG A 236 8.71 -26.77 14.05
C ARG A 236 7.51 -26.07 13.43
N ILE A 237 7.74 -25.46 12.28
CA ILE A 237 6.70 -24.98 11.38
C ILE A 237 6.82 -25.69 10.04
N VAL A 238 5.70 -26.19 9.53
CA VAL A 238 5.57 -26.81 8.21
C VAL A 238 4.65 -25.95 7.35
N HIS A 239 5.14 -25.48 6.21
CA HIS A 239 4.34 -24.78 5.20
C HIS A 239 3.95 -25.77 4.12
N ILE A 240 2.66 -26.11 4.06
CA ILE A 240 2.09 -26.88 2.95
C ILE A 240 1.64 -25.87 1.90
N GLY A 241 2.57 -25.61 1.01
CA GLY A 241 2.56 -24.50 0.07
C GLY A 241 2.95 -23.19 0.70
N LEU A 242 3.56 -22.32 -0.11
CA LEU A 242 4.02 -21.02 0.35
C LEU A 242 2.85 -20.05 0.49
N PRO A 243 2.92 -19.12 1.46
CA PRO A 243 2.00 -17.99 1.52
C PRO A 243 2.22 -17.05 0.32
N GLU A 244 1.25 -16.15 0.11
CA GLU A 244 1.25 -15.22 -1.03
C GLU A 244 2.26 -14.08 -0.86
N SER A 245 2.70 -13.81 0.38
CA SER A 245 3.66 -12.75 0.71
C SER A 245 4.78 -13.23 1.63
N VAL A 246 5.93 -12.57 1.53
CA VAL A 246 7.08 -12.83 2.41
C VAL A 246 6.77 -12.40 3.85
N ARG A 247 5.97 -11.34 4.01
CA ARG A 247 5.46 -10.91 5.32
C ARG A 247 4.63 -12.00 6.01
N GLU A 248 3.68 -12.62 5.31
CA GLU A 248 2.91 -13.73 5.89
C GLU A 248 3.81 -14.93 6.21
N PHE A 249 4.79 -15.23 5.36
CA PHE A 249 5.80 -16.27 5.64
C PHE A 249 6.54 -16.01 6.94
N LEU A 250 7.08 -14.80 7.15
CA LEU A 250 7.81 -14.47 8.37
C LEU A 250 6.92 -14.38 9.61
N GLN A 251 5.66 -13.95 9.48
CA GLN A 251 4.71 -13.95 10.59
C GLN A 251 4.43 -15.37 11.09
N ARG A 252 4.23 -16.32 10.16
CA ARG A 252 4.13 -17.74 10.48
C ARG A 252 5.40 -18.21 11.17
N GLU A 253 6.57 -17.97 10.56
CA GLU A 253 7.88 -18.37 11.12
C GLU A 253 8.17 -17.78 12.51
N GLY A 254 7.63 -16.60 12.82
CA GLY A 254 7.74 -15.96 14.12
C GLY A 254 7.02 -16.69 15.26
N ARG A 255 6.31 -17.79 14.99
CA ARG A 255 5.58 -18.59 16.01
C ARG A 255 6.46 -19.60 16.75
N LYS A 256 7.63 -19.96 16.22
CA LYS A 256 8.56 -20.92 16.83
C LYS A 256 9.78 -20.27 17.46
N GLY A 257 10.52 -21.03 18.27
CA GLY A 257 11.84 -20.60 18.76
C GLY A 257 11.82 -19.47 19.79
N ARG A 258 10.68 -19.23 20.46
CA ARG A 258 10.48 -18.12 21.41
C ARG A 258 11.05 -18.36 22.82
N ARG A 259 11.55 -19.57 23.12
CA ARG A 259 12.00 -19.98 24.47
C ARG A 259 13.47 -20.34 24.46
N LYS A 260 14.23 -19.85 25.44
CA LYS A 260 15.69 -20.06 25.57
C LYS A 260 16.12 -21.53 25.73
N GLY A 261 15.21 -22.41 26.11
CA GLY A 261 15.48 -23.84 26.33
C GLY A 261 15.48 -24.70 25.06
N ILE A 262 15.13 -24.14 23.89
CA ILE A 262 15.13 -24.88 22.62
C ILE A 262 16.49 -24.70 21.94
N PRO A 263 17.21 -25.76 21.54
CA PRO A 263 18.54 -25.64 20.92
C PRO A 263 18.48 -25.06 19.50
N PHE A 264 17.48 -25.46 18.70
CA PHE A 264 17.23 -24.96 17.35
C PHE A 264 15.74 -25.12 17.02
N SER A 265 15.26 -24.39 16.03
CA SER A 265 13.92 -24.53 15.48
C SER A 265 13.98 -24.99 14.02
N GLU A 266 12.91 -25.58 13.51
CA GLU A 266 12.89 -26.10 12.14
C GLU A 266 11.78 -25.48 11.29
N SER A 267 12.08 -25.14 10.05
CA SER A 267 11.09 -24.82 9.00
C SER A 267 11.09 -25.94 7.97
N LEU A 268 9.92 -26.43 7.62
CA LEU A 268 9.74 -27.34 6.50
C LEU A 268 8.85 -26.66 5.46
N ILE A 269 9.27 -26.64 4.21
CA ILE A 269 8.46 -26.15 3.09
C ILE A 269 8.18 -27.33 2.18
N ILE A 270 6.90 -27.62 1.99
CA ILE A 270 6.40 -28.66 1.10
C ILE A 270 5.66 -27.95 -0.03
N PRO A 271 6.28 -27.82 -1.23
CA PRO A 271 5.63 -27.20 -2.38
C PRO A 271 4.38 -27.99 -2.75
N SER A 272 3.21 -27.40 -2.56
CA SER A 272 1.92 -28.06 -2.77
C SER A 272 1.00 -27.29 -3.70
N THR A 273 1.35 -26.05 -3.98
CA THR A 273 0.56 -25.17 -4.83
C THR A 273 1.29 -24.87 -6.12
N ARG A 274 0.50 -24.54 -7.12
CA ARG A 274 1.00 -24.21 -8.44
C ARG A 274 1.98 -23.05 -8.44
N TRP A 275 1.71 -22.01 -7.65
CA TRP A 275 2.61 -20.87 -7.51
C TRP A 275 3.99 -21.31 -6.98
N ASP A 276 4.03 -22.25 -6.03
CA ASP A 276 5.29 -22.82 -5.53
C ASP A 276 6.08 -23.50 -6.67
N TRP A 277 5.37 -24.25 -7.53
CA TRP A 277 6.00 -24.94 -8.65
C TRP A 277 6.45 -23.98 -9.76
N GLU A 278 5.72 -22.90 -9.99
CA GLU A 278 6.11 -21.84 -10.94
C GLU A 278 7.31 -21.05 -10.43
N LEU A 279 7.41 -20.79 -9.12
CA LEU A 279 8.59 -20.21 -8.49
C LEU A 279 9.81 -21.16 -8.61
N LEU A 280 9.63 -22.44 -8.25
CA LEU A 280 10.70 -23.44 -8.28
C LEU A 280 11.12 -23.85 -9.71
N SER A 281 10.26 -23.67 -10.72
CA SER A 281 10.62 -23.89 -12.13
C SER A 281 11.55 -22.82 -12.70
N LYS A 282 11.73 -21.69 -11.99
CA LYS A 282 12.80 -20.72 -12.26
C LYS A 282 14.13 -21.09 -11.58
N GLY A 283 14.18 -22.24 -10.90
CA GLY A 283 15.35 -22.73 -10.17
C GLY A 283 15.38 -22.27 -8.71
N MET A 284 16.21 -22.95 -7.90
CA MET A 284 16.30 -22.66 -6.46
C MET A 284 16.76 -21.23 -6.15
N ASN A 285 17.54 -20.61 -7.04
CA ASN A 285 17.97 -19.22 -6.87
C ASN A 285 16.77 -18.25 -6.80
N ALA A 286 15.72 -18.48 -7.60
CA ALA A 286 14.52 -17.63 -7.57
C ALA A 286 13.79 -17.75 -6.23
N PHE A 287 13.72 -18.96 -5.67
CA PHE A 287 13.17 -19.19 -4.33
C PHE A 287 14.01 -18.50 -3.24
N GLU A 288 15.34 -18.62 -3.30
CA GLU A 288 16.23 -17.92 -2.37
C GLU A 288 16.06 -16.40 -2.47
N ARG A 289 15.89 -15.85 -3.67
CA ARG A 289 15.61 -14.43 -3.86
C ARG A 289 14.25 -14.03 -3.32
N TRP A 290 13.23 -14.86 -3.50
CA TRP A 290 11.92 -14.63 -2.90
C TRP A 290 12.01 -14.52 -1.37
N LEU A 291 12.74 -15.42 -0.70
CA LEU A 291 12.97 -15.34 0.75
C LEU A 291 13.75 -14.10 1.19
N GLN A 292 14.57 -13.53 0.30
CA GLN A 292 15.39 -12.35 0.56
C GLN A 292 14.71 -11.04 0.17
N LEU A 293 13.52 -11.09 -0.43
CA LEU A 293 12.77 -9.87 -0.75
C LEU A 293 12.57 -9.05 0.52
N GLN A 294 12.69 -7.73 0.37
CA GLN A 294 12.33 -6.81 1.43
C GLN A 294 10.89 -7.10 1.88
N LEU A 295 10.66 -7.08 3.18
CA LEU A 295 9.33 -7.24 3.73
C LEU A 295 8.39 -6.17 3.21
N GLU A 296 7.15 -6.56 2.92
CA GLU A 296 6.06 -5.63 2.68
C GLU A 296 5.96 -4.66 3.86
N LYS A 297 6.12 -3.37 3.58
CA LYS A 297 6.02 -2.35 4.62
C LYS A 297 4.56 -2.00 4.85
N THR A 298 4.19 -1.82 6.11
CA THR A 298 2.93 -1.16 6.45
C THR A 298 3.04 0.32 6.09
N ILE A 299 2.22 0.73 5.14
CA ILE A 299 2.20 2.11 4.62
C ILE A 299 1.44 3.00 5.57
N ILE A 300 2.09 4.05 6.02
CA ILE A 300 1.50 5.01 6.93
C ILE A 300 1.76 6.40 6.40
N ASN A 301 0.68 7.14 6.23
CA ASN A 301 0.71 8.53 5.82
C ASN A 301 -0.08 9.37 6.83
N PRO A 302 0.59 10.09 7.74
CA PRO A 302 -0.08 11.00 8.68
C PRO A 302 -0.86 12.14 8.01
N ASN A 303 -0.57 12.44 6.75
CA ASN A 303 -1.27 13.44 5.93
C ASN A 303 -2.37 12.82 5.05
N ASN A 304 -2.76 11.57 5.32
CA ASN A 304 -3.81 10.90 4.57
C ASN A 304 -5.13 11.67 4.73
N LYS A 305 -5.72 12.08 3.59
CA LYS A 305 -6.96 12.83 3.48
C LYS A 305 -8.16 12.07 4.04
N TYR A 306 -8.07 10.74 4.17
CA TYR A 306 -9.06 9.93 4.86
C TYR A 306 -9.15 10.27 6.36
N ILE A 307 -8.04 10.65 7.00
CA ILE A 307 -8.02 11.16 8.39
C ILE A 307 -8.87 12.43 8.47
N HIS A 308 -8.65 13.37 7.54
CA HIS A 308 -9.38 14.63 7.48
C HIS A 308 -10.85 14.47 7.11
N LEU A 309 -11.19 13.48 6.29
CA LEU A 309 -12.58 13.11 6.02
C LEU A 309 -13.29 12.71 7.32
N PHE A 310 -12.68 11.81 8.08
CA PHE A 310 -13.24 11.32 9.33
C PHE A 310 -13.34 12.42 10.40
N THR A 311 -12.27 13.20 10.62
CA THR A 311 -12.30 14.29 11.61
C THR A 311 -13.24 15.42 11.20
N GLY A 312 -13.29 15.76 9.90
CA GLY A 312 -14.20 16.76 9.35
C GLY A 312 -15.68 16.36 9.51
N LEU A 313 -16.04 15.14 9.16
CA LEU A 313 -17.40 14.62 9.37
C LEU A 313 -17.77 14.55 10.84
N SER A 314 -16.83 14.14 11.70
CA SER A 314 -17.02 14.13 13.15
C SER A 314 -17.41 15.52 13.65
N LYS A 315 -16.75 16.59 13.17
CA LYS A 315 -17.06 17.97 13.56
C LYS A 315 -18.43 18.45 13.07
N VAL A 316 -18.82 18.02 11.87
CA VAL A 316 -20.11 18.37 11.27
C VAL A 316 -21.28 17.70 11.99
N LEU A 317 -21.12 16.42 12.32
CA LEU A 317 -22.22 15.57 12.80
C LEU A 317 -22.31 15.47 14.31
N SER A 318 -21.18 15.51 15.03
CA SER A 318 -21.15 15.25 16.46
C SER A 318 -21.48 16.51 17.25
N PRO A 319 -22.53 16.51 18.09
CA PRO A 319 -22.92 17.69 18.88
C PRO A 319 -21.85 18.16 19.87
N TRP A 320 -20.98 17.26 20.31
CA TRP A 320 -19.94 17.50 21.32
C TRP A 320 -18.59 17.91 20.74
N TYR A 321 -18.36 17.74 19.43
CA TYR A 321 -17.07 17.99 18.77
C TYR A 321 -17.14 19.15 17.77
N ARG A 322 -17.68 20.31 18.19
CA ARG A 322 -17.94 21.47 17.32
C ARG A 322 -16.77 22.43 17.17
N GLU A 323 -15.60 21.90 16.83
CA GLU A 323 -14.46 22.75 16.46
C GLU A 323 -14.64 23.36 15.07
N LYS A 324 -13.86 24.42 14.79
CA LYS A 324 -13.75 24.95 13.43
C LYS A 324 -13.17 23.88 12.50
N ILE A 325 -13.78 23.76 11.32
CA ILE A 325 -13.29 22.94 10.23
C ILE A 325 -11.99 23.59 9.72
N THR A 326 -10.91 22.82 9.67
CA THR A 326 -9.62 23.24 9.13
C THR A 326 -9.69 23.37 7.61
N GLU A 327 -8.73 24.06 7.00
CA GLU A 327 -8.72 24.23 5.55
C GLU A 327 -8.62 22.89 4.80
N GLU A 328 -7.80 21.95 5.29
CA GLU A 328 -7.69 20.60 4.72
C GLU A 328 -8.99 19.79 4.86
N GLU A 329 -9.62 19.81 6.04
CA GLU A 329 -10.93 19.17 6.22
C GLU A 329 -11.98 19.78 5.28
N TYR A 330 -11.97 21.10 5.09
CA TYR A 330 -12.87 21.76 4.14
C TYR A 330 -12.63 21.31 2.69
N ARG A 331 -11.35 21.25 2.25
CA ARG A 331 -10.97 20.77 0.92
C ARG A 331 -11.44 19.33 0.69
N VAL A 332 -11.23 18.45 1.67
CA VAL A 332 -11.66 17.04 1.61
C VAL A 332 -13.19 16.92 1.58
N LEU A 333 -13.90 17.63 2.46
CA LEU A 333 -15.37 17.64 2.48
C LEU A 333 -15.95 18.19 1.16
N LYS A 334 -15.28 19.15 0.52
CA LYS A 334 -15.62 19.63 -0.83
C LYS A 334 -15.37 18.57 -1.89
N ALA A 335 -14.23 17.86 -1.84
CA ALA A 335 -13.89 16.79 -2.79
C ALA A 335 -14.92 15.65 -2.77
N VAL A 336 -15.41 15.27 -1.58
CA VAL A 336 -16.49 14.27 -1.43
C VAL A 336 -17.89 14.84 -1.63
N LYS A 337 -18.00 16.14 -1.98
CA LYS A 337 -19.23 16.90 -2.24
C LYS A 337 -20.19 17.00 -1.03
N VAL A 338 -19.66 16.93 0.20
CA VAL A 338 -20.39 17.32 1.42
C VAL A 338 -20.51 18.84 1.48
N VAL A 339 -19.48 19.57 1.08
CA VAL A 339 -19.57 21.02 0.87
C VAL A 339 -20.04 21.30 -0.56
N LYS A 340 -21.17 22.00 -0.70
CA LYS A 340 -21.74 22.42 -1.99
C LYS A 340 -20.97 23.60 -2.59
N GLY A 341 -21.17 23.87 -3.88
CA GLY A 341 -20.48 24.97 -4.58
C GLY A 341 -20.70 26.36 -3.97
N ASN A 342 -21.81 26.57 -3.26
CA ASN A 342 -22.13 27.79 -2.52
C ASN A 342 -21.56 27.82 -1.08
N GLY A 343 -20.73 26.84 -0.70
CA GLY A 343 -20.13 26.72 0.63
C GLY A 343 -21.02 26.09 1.71
N SER A 344 -22.30 25.78 1.41
CA SER A 344 -23.21 25.13 2.38
C SER A 344 -22.88 23.64 2.57
N ILE A 345 -23.18 23.11 3.75
CA ILE A 345 -22.93 21.70 4.11
C ILE A 345 -24.19 20.87 3.83
N ASP A 346 -24.01 19.77 3.09
CA ASP A 346 -25.01 18.72 2.89
C ASP A 346 -24.97 17.71 4.04
N VAL A 347 -25.85 17.91 5.03
CA VAL A 347 -25.88 17.09 6.26
C VAL A 347 -26.34 15.66 5.97
N ASP A 348 -27.26 15.46 5.03
CA ASP A 348 -27.76 14.13 4.68
C ASP A 348 -26.65 13.31 4.02
N LYS A 349 -25.89 13.93 3.13
CA LYS A 349 -24.71 13.30 2.55
C LYS A 349 -23.63 13.03 3.60
N ALA A 350 -23.38 13.95 4.52
CA ALA A 350 -22.42 13.74 5.60
C ALA A 350 -22.79 12.51 6.47
N LYS A 351 -24.06 12.40 6.87
CA LYS A 351 -24.57 11.23 7.61
C LYS A 351 -24.42 9.94 6.81
N TRP A 352 -24.80 9.97 5.53
CA TRP A 352 -24.70 8.81 4.65
C TRP A 352 -23.26 8.28 4.54
N ILE A 353 -22.27 9.18 4.44
CA ILE A 353 -20.85 8.81 4.43
C ILE A 353 -20.43 8.26 5.79
N TRP A 354 -20.79 8.94 6.88
CA TRP A 354 -20.45 8.54 8.24
C TRP A 354 -20.88 7.10 8.57
N GLU A 355 -22.08 6.70 8.17
CA GLU A 355 -22.60 5.34 8.37
C GLU A 355 -21.83 4.25 7.59
N ARG A 356 -20.99 4.65 6.63
CA ARG A 356 -20.23 3.75 5.74
C ARG A 356 -18.72 3.80 5.99
N LEU A 357 -18.22 4.77 6.77
CA LEU A 357 -16.83 4.85 7.22
C LEU A 357 -16.56 3.90 8.40
N ASN A 358 -16.81 2.61 8.20
CA ASN A 358 -16.64 1.60 9.24
C ASN A 358 -15.17 1.15 9.35
N PHE A 359 -14.69 1.02 10.59
CA PHE A 359 -13.33 0.59 10.90
C PHE A 359 -13.02 -0.82 10.40
N TYR A 360 -13.95 -1.75 10.64
CA TYR A 360 -13.99 -3.06 10.01
C TYR A 360 -15.11 -3.04 8.96
N GLU A 361 -14.88 -3.63 7.79
CA GLU A 361 -15.98 -3.94 6.86
C GLU A 361 -17.02 -4.91 7.47
N PHE A 362 -16.68 -5.54 8.61
CA PHE A 362 -17.37 -6.68 9.21
C PHE A 362 -18.04 -6.40 10.57
N GLY A 363 -18.06 -5.17 11.09
CA GLY A 363 -18.57 -4.94 12.45
C GLY A 363 -20.08 -5.27 12.58
N PRO A 364 -20.52 -6.22 13.42
CA PRO A 364 -21.94 -6.42 13.67
C PRO A 364 -22.58 -5.13 14.17
N PRO A 365 -23.76 -4.76 13.67
CA PRO A 365 -24.69 -5.58 12.86
C PRO A 365 -24.50 -5.57 11.32
N TYR A 366 -23.36 -5.16 10.74
CA TYR A 366 -23.29 -4.64 9.36
C TYR A 366 -22.60 -5.49 8.27
N GLY A 367 -22.18 -6.73 8.53
CA GLY A 367 -21.67 -7.64 7.48
C GLY A 367 -22.79 -8.31 6.66
N ILE A 368 -22.48 -8.79 5.45
CA ILE A 368 -23.43 -9.58 4.64
C ILE A 368 -23.46 -11.00 5.21
N LYS A 369 -24.67 -11.46 5.55
CA LYS A 369 -24.86 -12.79 6.16
C LYS A 369 -24.46 -13.88 5.18
N ARG A 370 -23.87 -14.96 5.68
CA ARG A 370 -23.49 -16.11 4.88
C ARG A 370 -24.03 -17.40 5.48
N TYR A 371 -24.46 -18.33 4.64
CA TYR A 371 -25.02 -19.60 5.07
C TYR A 371 -24.51 -20.75 4.19
N MET A 372 -24.24 -21.89 4.81
CA MET A 372 -24.06 -23.16 4.12
C MET A 372 -25.41 -23.88 4.08
N GLU A 373 -25.86 -24.24 2.88
CA GLU A 373 -27.05 -25.07 2.68
C GLU A 373 -26.67 -26.56 2.69
N GLU A 374 -27.15 -27.28 3.71
CA GLU A 374 -27.00 -28.73 3.84
C GLU A 374 -28.36 -29.37 4.15
N ASP A 375 -28.80 -30.30 3.31
CA ASP A 375 -30.02 -31.10 3.50
C ASP A 375 -31.27 -30.24 3.78
N GLY A 376 -31.37 -29.09 3.08
CA GLY A 376 -32.47 -28.13 3.19
C GLY A 376 -32.40 -27.20 4.41
N ARG A 377 -31.32 -27.25 5.19
CA ARG A 377 -31.07 -26.38 6.35
C ARG A 377 -29.99 -25.36 6.02
N LEU A 378 -30.15 -24.15 6.54
CA LEU A 378 -29.14 -23.07 6.45
C LEU A 378 -28.32 -23.04 7.74
N ILE A 379 -27.06 -23.41 7.65
CA ILE A 379 -26.08 -23.33 8.73
C ILE A 379 -25.38 -21.97 8.62
N PRO A 380 -25.45 -21.08 9.63
CA PRO A 380 -24.78 -19.79 9.59
C PRO A 380 -23.26 -19.94 9.46
N LEU A 381 -22.68 -19.15 8.56
CA LEU A 381 -21.24 -18.96 8.42
C LEU A 381 -20.84 -17.57 8.90
N GLU A 382 -19.53 -17.32 8.99
CA GLU A 382 -19.01 -15.99 9.29
C GLU A 382 -19.46 -15.00 8.20
N PRO A 383 -20.03 -13.83 8.58
CA PRO A 383 -20.42 -12.80 7.62
C PRO A 383 -19.24 -12.30 6.79
N ILE A 384 -19.53 -11.79 5.59
CA ILE A 384 -18.53 -11.21 4.68
C ILE A 384 -18.63 -9.68 4.60
N GLY A 385 -17.53 -9.04 4.22
CA GLY A 385 -17.51 -7.62 3.91
C GLY A 385 -18.27 -7.29 2.63
N HIS A 386 -18.59 -6.01 2.44
CA HIS A 386 -19.20 -5.54 1.20
C HIS A 386 -18.25 -5.65 0.00
N CYS A 387 -16.94 -5.48 0.20
CA CYS A 387 -15.96 -5.66 -0.85
C CYS A 387 -15.86 -7.14 -1.26
N ASP A 388 -15.78 -8.05 -0.28
CA ASP A 388 -15.75 -9.51 -0.52
C ASP A 388 -16.95 -10.00 -1.32
N LEU A 389 -18.16 -9.49 -1.03
CA LEU A 389 -19.34 -9.79 -1.84
C LEU A 389 -19.07 -9.47 -3.31
N VAL A 390 -18.58 -8.26 -3.57
CA VAL A 390 -18.37 -7.74 -4.93
C VAL A 390 -17.23 -8.48 -5.65
N GLU A 391 -16.21 -8.94 -4.92
CA GLU A 391 -15.01 -9.53 -5.52
C GLU A 391 -15.01 -11.06 -5.58
N ARG A 392 -15.71 -11.73 -4.66
CA ARG A 392 -15.52 -13.16 -4.41
C ARG A 392 -16.82 -13.96 -4.23
N PHE A 393 -17.89 -13.34 -3.74
CA PHE A 393 -19.12 -14.06 -3.37
C PHE A 393 -20.32 -13.72 -4.25
N GLN A 394 -20.23 -14.07 -5.53
CA GLN A 394 -21.34 -14.03 -6.49
C GLN A 394 -21.78 -15.45 -6.86
N LYS A 395 -22.99 -15.61 -7.38
CA LYS A 395 -23.50 -16.92 -7.85
C LYS A 395 -22.47 -17.59 -8.78
N GLY A 396 -22.22 -18.88 -8.60
CA GLY A 396 -21.22 -19.62 -9.37
C GLY A 396 -19.77 -19.38 -8.96
N CYS A 397 -19.48 -18.51 -7.98
CA CYS A 397 -18.14 -18.40 -7.41
C CYS A 397 -17.82 -19.60 -6.50
N ILE A 398 -16.59 -20.08 -6.58
CA ILE A 398 -16.04 -21.21 -5.83
C ILE A 398 -15.35 -20.66 -4.58
N ASP A 399 -15.87 -21.01 -3.40
CA ASP A 399 -15.21 -20.75 -2.12
C ASP A 399 -14.30 -21.93 -1.77
N ILE A 400 -13.01 -21.77 -2.07
CA ILE A 400 -11.95 -22.75 -1.77
C ILE A 400 -11.79 -22.96 -0.26
N SER A 401 -12.11 -21.95 0.56
CA SER A 401 -11.97 -22.05 2.01
C SER A 401 -12.97 -23.04 2.62
N GLN A 402 -14.17 -23.11 2.04
CA GLN A 402 -15.27 -23.98 2.46
C GLN A 402 -15.46 -25.23 1.61
N ASP A 403 -14.68 -25.40 0.53
CA ASP A 403 -14.89 -26.41 -0.51
C ASP A 403 -16.33 -26.36 -1.05
N ALA A 404 -16.77 -25.14 -1.36
CA ALA A 404 -18.15 -24.80 -1.66
C ALA A 404 -18.27 -23.96 -2.92
N ILE A 405 -19.50 -23.82 -3.40
CA ILE A 405 -19.87 -22.92 -4.48
C ILE A 405 -21.07 -22.08 -4.05
N VAL A 406 -21.04 -20.79 -4.39
CA VAL A 406 -22.14 -19.88 -4.12
C VAL A 406 -23.32 -20.26 -5.01
N LYS A 407 -24.37 -20.80 -4.39
CA LYS A 407 -25.58 -21.24 -5.09
C LYS A 407 -26.44 -20.04 -5.52
N HIS A 408 -26.57 -19.05 -4.65
CA HIS A 408 -27.24 -17.79 -4.96
C HIS A 408 -26.90 -16.69 -3.94
N VAL A 409 -27.20 -15.45 -4.32
CA VAL A 409 -27.11 -14.27 -3.45
C VAL A 409 -28.53 -13.73 -3.26
N GLU A 410 -29.01 -13.68 -2.03
CA GLU A 410 -30.30 -13.08 -1.70
C GLU A 410 -30.21 -11.56 -1.87
N SER A 411 -31.01 -10.99 -2.75
CA SER A 411 -31.03 -9.55 -3.02
C SER A 411 -32.35 -8.90 -2.60
N GLY A 412 -32.34 -7.59 -2.37
CA GLY A 412 -33.56 -6.79 -2.18
C GLY A 412 -34.28 -6.51 -3.51
N LYS A 413 -35.22 -5.55 -3.53
CA LYS A 413 -35.85 -5.07 -4.79
C LYS A 413 -34.86 -4.50 -5.82
N SER A 414 -33.63 -4.21 -5.41
CA SER A 414 -32.54 -3.72 -6.26
C SER A 414 -31.36 -4.68 -6.18
N HIS A 415 -30.81 -5.06 -7.34
CA HIS A 415 -29.58 -5.86 -7.47
C HIS A 415 -28.34 -5.19 -6.88
N ARG A 416 -28.43 -3.94 -6.39
CA ARG A 416 -27.33 -3.27 -5.67
C ARG A 416 -27.24 -3.65 -4.20
N ILE A 417 -28.25 -4.29 -3.63
CA ILE A 417 -28.32 -4.61 -2.20
C ILE A 417 -28.43 -6.12 -2.02
N ALA A 418 -27.35 -6.75 -1.56
CA ALA A 418 -27.35 -8.13 -1.08
C ALA A 418 -27.72 -8.17 0.41
N ARG A 419 -28.45 -9.21 0.81
CA ARG A 419 -28.86 -9.50 2.19
C ARG A 419 -28.12 -10.69 2.76
N ALA A 420 -27.95 -11.72 1.94
CA ALA A 420 -27.24 -12.92 2.32
C ALA A 420 -26.61 -13.62 1.11
N VAL A 421 -25.58 -14.41 1.38
CA VAL A 421 -24.94 -15.32 0.43
C VAL A 421 -25.22 -16.74 0.90
N VAL A 422 -25.71 -17.59 -0.01
CA VAL A 422 -25.99 -19.00 0.28
C VAL A 422 -25.08 -19.88 -0.58
N GLU A 423 -24.30 -20.70 0.11
CA GLU A 423 -23.33 -21.62 -0.47
C GLU A 423 -23.79 -23.06 -0.32
N THR A 424 -23.23 -23.96 -1.12
CA THR A 424 -23.39 -25.40 -0.91
C THR A 424 -22.10 -26.13 -1.25
N LYS A 425 -21.91 -27.31 -0.65
CA LYS A 425 -20.69 -28.11 -0.83
C LYS A 425 -20.52 -28.52 -2.29
N LEU A 426 -19.30 -28.38 -2.81
CA LEU A 426 -18.96 -28.77 -4.19
C LEU A 426 -19.32 -30.23 -4.48
N SER A 427 -19.12 -31.13 -3.52
CA SER A 427 -19.45 -32.55 -3.64
C SER A 427 -20.95 -32.85 -3.74
N ARG A 428 -21.81 -31.92 -3.34
CA ARG A 428 -23.27 -32.03 -3.37
C ARG A 428 -23.91 -31.15 -4.46
N PHE A 429 -23.13 -30.26 -5.06
CA PHE A 429 -23.63 -29.33 -6.06
C PHE A 429 -23.82 -30.02 -7.41
N SER A 430 -25.04 -29.92 -7.95
CA SER A 430 -25.31 -30.33 -9.33
C SER A 430 -25.07 -29.15 -10.26
N PHE A 431 -23.97 -29.19 -11.02
CA PHE A 431 -23.63 -28.14 -11.99
C PHE A 431 -24.67 -27.98 -13.11
N TYR A 432 -25.49 -29.00 -13.37
CA TYR A 432 -26.61 -28.97 -14.32
C TYR A 432 -27.92 -28.46 -13.73
N SER A 433 -27.98 -28.17 -12.43
CA SER A 433 -29.19 -27.63 -11.79
C SER A 433 -29.47 -26.17 -12.13
N ASP A 434 -28.53 -25.49 -12.76
CA ASP A 434 -28.61 -24.09 -13.14
C ASP A 434 -28.10 -23.89 -14.56
N ASP A 435 -28.93 -23.33 -15.45
CA ASP A 435 -28.62 -23.23 -16.88
C ASP A 435 -27.34 -22.42 -17.15
N ALA A 436 -27.13 -21.34 -16.41
CA ALA A 436 -25.95 -20.49 -16.59
C ALA A 436 -24.65 -21.21 -16.16
N ILE A 437 -24.70 -21.95 -15.05
CA ILE A 437 -23.55 -22.73 -14.58
C ILE A 437 -23.31 -23.95 -15.48
N ALA A 438 -24.37 -24.54 -16.03
CA ALA A 438 -24.28 -25.63 -17.00
C ALA A 438 -23.59 -25.18 -18.29
N GLU A 439 -23.92 -23.99 -18.81
CA GLU A 439 -23.24 -23.39 -19.96
C GLU A 439 -21.74 -23.21 -19.69
N ALA A 440 -21.38 -22.63 -18.53
CA ALA A 440 -19.99 -22.48 -18.13
C ALA A 440 -19.26 -23.84 -18.01
N LEU A 441 -19.95 -24.89 -17.53
CA LEU A 441 -19.39 -26.24 -17.45
C LEU A 441 -19.08 -26.81 -18.84
N GLU A 442 -19.95 -26.60 -19.83
CA GLU A 442 -19.69 -27.06 -21.20
C GLU A 442 -18.51 -26.32 -21.85
N GLU A 443 -18.35 -25.01 -21.59
CA GLU A 443 -17.19 -24.27 -22.11
C GLU A 443 -15.87 -24.66 -21.43
N TYR A 444 -15.92 -24.95 -20.13
CA TYR A 444 -14.81 -25.60 -19.44
C TYR A 444 -14.43 -26.92 -20.13
N ARG A 445 -15.41 -27.79 -20.45
CA ARG A 445 -15.15 -29.07 -21.12
C ARG A 445 -14.61 -28.89 -22.54
N TYR A 446 -15.13 -27.92 -23.28
CA TYR A 446 -14.65 -27.59 -24.61
C TYR A 446 -13.17 -27.16 -24.58
N ILE A 447 -12.78 -26.28 -23.66
CA ILE A 447 -11.38 -25.85 -23.50
C ILE A 447 -10.49 -27.03 -23.12
N LYS A 448 -10.91 -27.88 -22.18
CA LYS A 448 -10.16 -29.09 -21.79
C LYS A 448 -9.97 -30.05 -22.97
N SER A 449 -10.99 -30.19 -23.82
CA SER A 449 -10.92 -30.98 -25.05
C SER A 449 -9.90 -30.39 -26.05
N LEU A 450 -9.87 -29.06 -26.24
CA LEU A 450 -8.87 -28.39 -27.08
C LEU A 450 -7.43 -28.67 -26.58
N TRP A 451 -7.24 -28.70 -25.27
CA TRP A 451 -5.96 -29.06 -24.66
C TRP A 451 -5.68 -30.57 -24.60
N ARG A 452 -6.62 -31.41 -25.05
CA ARG A 452 -6.55 -32.87 -24.98
C ARG A 452 -6.35 -33.37 -23.55
N GLU A 453 -7.10 -32.78 -22.62
CA GLU A 453 -7.06 -33.09 -21.19
C GLU A 453 -8.37 -33.75 -20.73
N GLU A 454 -8.27 -34.61 -19.72
CA GLU A 454 -9.45 -35.17 -19.06
C GLU A 454 -10.29 -34.09 -18.38
N THR A 455 -11.61 -34.22 -18.47
CA THR A 455 -12.57 -33.33 -17.82
C THR A 455 -12.91 -33.83 -16.42
N ASN A 456 -12.39 -33.18 -15.39
CA ASN A 456 -12.81 -33.44 -14.01
C ASN A 456 -12.77 -32.16 -13.19
N ILE A 457 -13.93 -31.49 -13.12
CA ILE A 457 -14.04 -30.15 -12.52
C ILE A 457 -13.64 -30.16 -11.04
N LEU A 458 -14.09 -31.15 -10.26
CA LEU A 458 -13.77 -31.23 -8.84
C LEU A 458 -12.27 -31.46 -8.61
N LYS A 459 -11.64 -32.31 -9.42
CA LYS A 459 -10.19 -32.56 -9.38
C LYS A 459 -9.39 -31.32 -9.79
N ASP A 460 -9.87 -30.56 -10.78
CA ASP A 460 -9.21 -29.34 -11.22
C ASP A 460 -9.37 -28.20 -10.21
N ILE A 461 -10.53 -28.08 -9.55
CA ILE A 461 -10.71 -27.15 -8.41
C ILE A 461 -9.77 -27.52 -7.25
N ALA A 462 -9.77 -28.80 -6.84
CA ALA A 462 -8.94 -29.28 -5.74
C ALA A 462 -7.43 -29.10 -6.01
N ARG A 463 -7.01 -29.15 -7.28
CA ARG A 463 -5.62 -28.89 -7.71
C ARG A 463 -5.30 -27.42 -7.97
N GLY A 464 -6.26 -26.51 -7.80
CA GLY A 464 -6.10 -25.08 -8.09
C GLY A 464 -5.91 -24.78 -9.58
N LYS A 465 -6.38 -25.66 -10.47
CA LYS A 465 -6.43 -25.45 -11.93
C LYS A 465 -7.70 -24.75 -12.37
N LEU A 466 -8.75 -24.80 -11.57
CA LEU A 466 -9.98 -24.06 -11.77
C LEU A 466 -10.33 -23.29 -10.50
N TYR A 467 -10.53 -21.99 -10.62
CA TYR A 467 -11.01 -21.12 -9.55
C TYR A 467 -11.84 -20.00 -10.14
N SER A 468 -12.64 -19.31 -9.32
CA SER A 468 -13.51 -18.22 -9.78
C SER A 468 -12.97 -16.85 -9.39
N TYR A 469 -13.20 -15.85 -10.24
CA TYR A 469 -13.02 -14.44 -9.94
C TYR A 469 -14.24 -13.65 -10.37
N VAL A 470 -14.55 -12.57 -9.65
CA VAL A 470 -15.52 -11.59 -10.10
C VAL A 470 -14.78 -10.44 -10.76
N LEU A 471 -14.97 -10.26 -12.07
CA LEU A 471 -14.50 -9.06 -12.75
C LEU A 471 -15.44 -7.91 -12.35
N ALA A 472 -14.90 -6.96 -11.60
CA ALA A 472 -15.63 -5.77 -11.20
C ALA A 472 -15.26 -4.57 -12.08
N VAL A 473 -16.24 -3.72 -12.37
CA VAL A 473 -15.98 -2.38 -12.91
C VAL A 473 -15.64 -1.47 -11.75
N VAL A 474 -14.44 -0.91 -11.78
CA VAL A 474 -13.92 0.01 -10.79
C VAL A 474 -14.05 1.44 -11.32
N TYR A 475 -14.75 2.28 -10.59
CA TYR A 475 -14.82 3.72 -10.82
C TYR A 475 -13.91 4.41 -9.82
N THR A 476 -12.81 4.94 -10.33
CA THR A 476 -11.75 5.58 -9.56
C THR A 476 -11.92 7.11 -9.55
N PRO A 477 -11.39 7.78 -8.51
CA PRO A 477 -11.13 9.21 -8.57
C PRO A 477 -10.21 9.53 -9.75
N LYS A 478 -10.42 10.68 -10.40
CA LYS A 478 -9.63 11.09 -11.59
C LYS A 478 -8.53 12.10 -11.27
N GLN A 479 -8.64 12.79 -10.13
CA GLN A 479 -7.76 13.89 -9.73
C GLN A 479 -7.54 13.91 -8.21
N GLY A 480 -6.94 12.85 -7.68
CA GLY A 480 -6.49 12.77 -6.29
C GLY A 480 -7.52 12.07 -5.42
N PHE A 481 -7.77 12.60 -4.23
CA PHE A 481 -8.70 12.01 -3.29
C PHE A 481 -10.16 12.24 -3.69
N GLY A 482 -10.96 11.17 -3.74
CA GLY A 482 -12.36 11.24 -4.16
C GLY A 482 -13.12 9.93 -3.99
N GLU A 483 -14.32 9.87 -4.57
CA GLU A 483 -15.20 8.70 -4.47
C GLU A 483 -14.65 7.51 -5.27
N TYR A 484 -14.66 6.34 -4.63
CA TYR A 484 -14.30 5.05 -5.18
C TYR A 484 -15.54 4.16 -5.20
N ARG A 485 -15.81 3.50 -6.33
CA ARG A 485 -16.93 2.55 -6.44
C ARG A 485 -16.50 1.30 -7.17
N LYS A 486 -16.90 0.14 -6.65
CA LYS A 486 -16.67 -1.15 -7.30
C LYS A 486 -18.00 -1.86 -7.48
N VAL A 487 -18.29 -2.23 -8.72
CA VAL A 487 -19.54 -2.89 -9.11
C VAL A 487 -19.19 -4.24 -9.72
N PRO A 488 -19.72 -5.36 -9.22
CA PRO A 488 -19.46 -6.64 -9.85
C PRO A 488 -20.08 -6.62 -11.25
N ASN A 489 -19.34 -7.06 -12.26
CA ASN A 489 -19.82 -7.10 -13.65
C ASN A 489 -20.16 -8.52 -14.06
N ARG A 490 -19.21 -9.43 -13.88
CA ARG A 490 -19.34 -10.82 -14.29
C ARG A 490 -18.51 -11.75 -13.43
N VAL A 491 -18.99 -12.98 -13.32
CA VAL A 491 -18.23 -14.09 -12.78
C VAL A 491 -17.48 -14.78 -13.91
N ILE A 492 -16.20 -15.04 -13.70
CA ILE A 492 -15.39 -15.86 -14.58
C ILE A 492 -14.81 -17.02 -13.79
N TRP A 493 -14.77 -18.19 -14.43
CA TRP A 493 -13.93 -19.28 -13.99
C TRP A 493 -12.61 -19.21 -14.75
N TYR A 494 -11.53 -19.13 -14.01
CA TYR A 494 -10.19 -19.12 -14.54
C TYR A 494 -9.67 -20.55 -14.58
N LEU A 495 -9.31 -21.00 -15.76
CA LEU A 495 -8.87 -22.35 -16.04
C LEU A 495 -7.42 -22.34 -16.49
N ILE A 496 -6.64 -23.27 -15.94
CA ILE A 496 -5.24 -23.46 -16.31
C ILE A 496 -5.01 -24.89 -16.79
N SER A 497 -4.27 -25.02 -17.89
CA SER A 497 -3.87 -26.30 -18.46
C SER A 497 -3.05 -27.13 -17.46
N SER A 498 -3.20 -28.44 -17.62
CA SER A 498 -2.43 -29.46 -16.95
C SER A 498 -1.03 -29.62 -17.53
N LYS A 499 -0.89 -29.47 -18.84
CA LYS A 499 0.39 -29.62 -19.54
C LYS A 499 1.07 -28.27 -19.73
N PRO A 500 2.37 -28.15 -19.43
CA PRO A 500 3.12 -26.93 -19.70
C PRO A 500 3.42 -26.76 -21.20
N ARG A 501 3.79 -25.54 -21.58
CA ARG A 501 4.32 -25.16 -22.88
C ARG A 501 5.62 -24.37 -22.74
N ILE A 502 6.47 -24.42 -23.75
CA ILE A 502 7.70 -23.62 -23.82
C ILE A 502 7.43 -22.36 -24.64
N SER A 503 7.76 -21.20 -24.09
CA SER A 503 7.75 -19.90 -24.76
C SER A 503 9.13 -19.27 -24.65
N ARG A 504 9.46 -18.30 -25.52
CA ARG A 504 10.76 -17.64 -25.53
C ARG A 504 10.61 -16.17 -25.11
N ILE A 505 11.41 -15.73 -24.14
CA ILE A 505 11.54 -14.32 -23.75
C ILE A 505 13.00 -13.93 -24.00
N GLY A 506 13.26 -13.07 -24.99
CA GLY A 506 14.62 -12.80 -25.44
C GLY A 506 15.34 -14.09 -25.86
N ASP A 507 16.42 -14.45 -25.17
CA ASP A 507 17.20 -15.67 -25.43
C ASP A 507 16.93 -16.85 -24.47
N LYS A 508 15.99 -16.69 -23.52
CA LYS A 508 15.67 -17.74 -22.53
C LYS A 508 14.36 -18.45 -22.87
N HIS A 509 14.32 -19.78 -22.72
CA HIS A 509 13.06 -20.51 -22.70
C HIS A 509 12.41 -20.46 -21.30
N VAL A 510 11.12 -20.15 -21.33
CA VAL A 510 10.26 -20.07 -20.17
C VAL A 510 9.19 -21.13 -20.30
N VAL A 511 9.19 -22.06 -19.35
CA VAL A 511 8.10 -23.01 -19.18
C VAL A 511 6.93 -22.26 -18.54
N SER A 512 5.77 -22.34 -19.16
CA SER A 512 4.52 -21.70 -18.75
C SER A 512 3.36 -22.67 -18.98
N TYR A 513 2.15 -22.27 -18.65
CA TYR A 513 0.96 -23.07 -18.92
C TYR A 513 -0.09 -22.20 -19.58
N ASP A 514 -0.87 -22.80 -20.46
CA ASP A 514 -2.00 -22.13 -21.08
C ASP A 514 -3.06 -21.80 -20.03
N ARG A 515 -3.62 -20.59 -20.13
CA ARG A 515 -4.67 -20.08 -19.27
C ARG A 515 -5.83 -19.59 -20.14
N LYS A 516 -7.04 -19.87 -19.68
CA LYS A 516 -8.29 -19.44 -20.33
C LYS A 516 -9.29 -19.04 -19.27
N THR A 517 -10.18 -18.12 -19.64
CA THR A 517 -11.32 -17.73 -18.83
C THR A 517 -12.59 -18.31 -19.43
N VAL A 518 -13.45 -18.81 -18.57
CA VAL A 518 -14.81 -19.27 -18.87
C VAL A 518 -15.75 -18.26 -18.24
N TYR A 519 -16.61 -17.64 -19.05
CA TYR A 519 -17.63 -16.74 -18.53
C TYR A 519 -18.76 -17.54 -17.89
N VAL A 520 -19.19 -17.15 -16.70
CA VAL A 520 -20.36 -17.71 -16.04
C VAL A 520 -21.50 -16.69 -16.22
N PRO A 521 -22.50 -16.97 -17.08
CA PRO A 521 -23.55 -16.02 -17.48
C PRO A 521 -24.62 -15.82 -16.40
N VAL A 522 -24.19 -15.42 -15.20
CA VAL A 522 -25.05 -15.13 -14.06
C VAL A 522 -25.15 -13.62 -13.82
N GLU A 523 -26.28 -13.20 -13.29
CA GLU A 523 -26.41 -11.84 -12.77
C GLU A 523 -25.57 -11.65 -11.52
N THR A 524 -24.99 -10.46 -11.38
CA THR A 524 -24.19 -10.08 -10.23
C THR A 524 -24.91 -9.06 -9.37
N VAL A 525 -24.64 -9.10 -8.07
CA VAL A 525 -25.35 -8.34 -7.03
C VAL A 525 -24.35 -7.63 -6.14
N GLY A 526 -24.61 -6.36 -5.85
CA GLY A 526 -23.85 -5.59 -4.87
C GLY A 526 -23.21 -4.34 -5.44
N LEU A 527 -22.69 -3.53 -4.52
CA LEU A 527 -21.97 -2.31 -4.80
C LEU A 527 -21.09 -2.02 -3.58
N TYR A 528 -19.81 -1.82 -3.81
CA TYR A 528 -18.90 -1.27 -2.82
C TYR A 528 -18.66 0.21 -3.13
N GLN A 529 -18.69 1.05 -2.11
CA GLN A 529 -18.37 2.47 -2.22
C GLN A 529 -17.50 2.89 -1.04
N ASP A 530 -16.42 3.61 -1.32
CA ASP A 530 -15.56 4.24 -0.33
C ASP A 530 -14.92 5.50 -0.93
N TYR A 531 -13.88 6.02 -0.30
CA TYR A 531 -13.09 7.15 -0.77
C TYR A 531 -11.61 6.80 -0.77
N THR A 532 -10.92 7.14 -1.85
CA THR A 532 -9.51 6.80 -2.03
C THR A 532 -8.81 7.79 -2.96
N TYR A 533 -7.57 7.50 -3.34
CA TYR A 533 -6.76 8.27 -4.26
C TYR A 533 -6.75 7.63 -5.64
N GLY A 534 -6.85 8.45 -6.68
CA GLY A 534 -6.76 7.98 -8.05
C GLY A 534 -6.50 9.08 -9.06
N PHE A 535 -5.85 8.70 -10.16
CA PHE A 535 -5.50 9.59 -11.25
C PHE A 535 -5.79 8.94 -12.59
N LEU A 536 -6.31 9.76 -13.50
CA LEU A 536 -6.44 9.44 -14.92
C LEU A 536 -5.41 10.27 -15.69
N ILE A 537 -4.59 9.58 -16.49
CA ILE A 537 -3.53 10.19 -17.27
C ILE A 537 -3.74 9.83 -18.74
N GLU A 538 -3.97 10.85 -19.56
CA GLU A 538 -3.97 10.72 -21.02
C GLU A 538 -2.52 10.57 -21.52
N VAL A 539 -2.33 9.68 -22.49
CA VAL A 539 -1.03 9.42 -23.11
C VAL A 539 -1.08 9.68 -24.62
N ASP A 540 0.08 9.69 -25.27
CA ASP A 540 0.19 9.90 -26.71
C ASP A 540 -0.57 8.80 -27.49
N GLU A 541 -1.25 9.17 -28.58
CA GLU A 541 -2.08 8.23 -29.34
C GLU A 541 -1.25 7.09 -29.97
N ARG A 542 0.07 7.29 -30.15
CA ARG A 542 0.99 6.28 -30.70
C ARG A 542 1.36 5.19 -29.70
N GLU A 543 1.06 5.36 -28.42
CA GLU A 543 1.37 4.34 -27.41
C GLU A 543 0.59 3.06 -27.64
N ASP A 544 1.18 1.90 -27.40
CA ASP A 544 0.45 0.63 -27.49
C ASP A 544 -0.22 0.29 -26.14
N SER A 545 -1.51 -0.05 -26.16
CA SER A 545 -2.29 -0.32 -24.94
C SER A 545 -1.79 -1.56 -24.18
N THR A 546 -1.29 -2.56 -24.91
CA THR A 546 -0.73 -3.77 -24.33
C THR A 546 0.61 -3.47 -23.67
N LEU A 547 1.48 -2.70 -24.35
CA LEU A 547 2.75 -2.25 -23.77
C LEU A 547 2.54 -1.35 -22.55
N LEU A 548 1.56 -0.44 -22.56
CA LEU A 548 1.21 0.38 -21.40
C LEU A 548 0.79 -0.49 -20.20
N ARG A 549 -0.06 -1.50 -20.42
CA ARG A 549 -0.47 -2.43 -19.36
C ARG A 549 0.74 -3.17 -18.80
N LEU A 550 1.60 -3.70 -19.67
CA LEU A 550 2.80 -4.43 -19.28
C LEU A 550 3.78 -3.55 -18.49
N GLY A 551 4.00 -2.31 -18.92
CA GLY A 551 4.84 -1.35 -18.20
C GLY A 551 4.25 -0.94 -16.85
N LEU A 552 2.92 -0.78 -16.73
CA LEU A 552 2.26 -0.47 -15.46
C LEU A 552 2.35 -1.65 -14.49
N ALA A 553 2.14 -2.86 -14.98
CA ALA A 553 2.32 -4.10 -14.22
C ALA A 553 3.74 -4.19 -13.67
N TYR A 554 4.72 -3.96 -14.54
CA TYR A 554 6.12 -4.02 -14.16
C TYR A 554 6.51 -2.90 -13.19
N LEU A 555 5.94 -1.70 -13.34
CA LEU A 555 6.12 -0.61 -12.38
C LEU A 555 5.69 -1.03 -10.97
N MET A 556 4.56 -1.72 -10.81
CA MET A 556 4.11 -2.21 -9.49
C MET A 556 5.07 -3.28 -8.93
N VAL A 557 5.60 -4.16 -9.79
CA VAL A 557 6.65 -5.13 -9.39
C VAL A 557 7.91 -4.41 -8.89
N LEU A 558 8.34 -3.35 -9.59
CA LEU A 558 9.50 -2.55 -9.19
C LEU A 558 9.25 -1.79 -7.88
N LEU A 559 8.07 -1.23 -7.67
CA LEU A 559 7.67 -0.61 -6.40
C LEU A 559 7.69 -1.64 -5.26
N ARG A 560 7.22 -2.87 -5.50
CA ARG A 560 7.30 -3.96 -4.53
C ARG A 560 8.74 -4.32 -4.19
N LYS A 561 9.63 -4.44 -5.18
CA LYS A 561 11.02 -4.84 -4.97
C LYS A 561 11.89 -3.75 -4.33
N LEU A 562 11.81 -2.53 -4.85
CA LEU A 562 12.70 -1.43 -4.46
C LEU A 562 12.24 -0.70 -3.20
N TYR A 563 10.93 -0.64 -2.97
CA TYR A 563 10.35 0.15 -1.88
C TYR A 563 9.58 -0.69 -0.85
N GLY A 564 9.39 -1.99 -1.09
CA GLY A 564 8.61 -2.86 -0.20
C GLY A 564 7.11 -2.55 -0.21
N ILE A 565 6.59 -1.91 -1.26
CA ILE A 565 5.16 -1.58 -1.39
C ILE A 565 4.40 -2.85 -1.79
N PRO A 566 3.38 -3.31 -1.04
CA PRO A 566 2.58 -4.47 -1.43
C PRO A 566 1.99 -4.32 -2.85
N LEU A 567 1.98 -5.40 -3.64
CA LEU A 567 1.57 -5.40 -5.05
C LEU A 567 0.15 -4.83 -5.28
N GLU A 568 -0.76 -5.03 -4.33
CA GLU A 568 -2.16 -4.61 -4.43
C GLU A 568 -2.41 -3.18 -3.92
N THR A 569 -1.39 -2.50 -3.41
CA THR A 569 -1.52 -1.13 -2.85
C THR A 569 -1.92 -0.12 -3.92
N ILE A 570 -1.31 -0.23 -5.11
CA ILE A 570 -1.57 0.64 -6.25
C ILE A 570 -2.01 -0.25 -7.39
N MET A 571 -3.24 -0.06 -7.83
CA MET A 571 -3.84 -0.77 -8.96
C MET A 571 -3.97 0.15 -10.16
N TYR A 572 -3.95 -0.45 -11.35
CA TYR A 572 -3.99 0.30 -12.59
C TYR A 572 -5.01 -0.25 -13.58
N SER A 573 -5.34 0.56 -14.57
CA SER A 573 -6.08 0.12 -15.75
C SER A 573 -5.65 0.91 -16.97
N VAL A 574 -5.80 0.32 -18.15
CA VAL A 574 -5.55 1.00 -19.43
C VAL A 574 -6.86 1.08 -20.18
N GLY A 575 -7.21 2.26 -20.66
CA GLY A 575 -8.42 2.54 -21.41
C GLY A 575 -8.13 3.19 -22.76
N LYS A 576 -9.07 3.00 -23.69
CA LYS A 576 -9.04 3.59 -25.03
C LYS A 576 -10.45 4.08 -25.38
N ILE A 577 -10.56 5.32 -25.84
CA ILE A 577 -11.81 5.90 -26.36
C ILE A 577 -11.49 6.57 -27.70
N GLY A 578 -11.99 6.01 -28.80
CA GLY A 578 -11.55 6.42 -30.14
C GLY A 578 -10.04 6.21 -30.30
N GLU A 579 -9.31 7.24 -30.71
CA GLU A 579 -7.83 7.20 -30.78
C GLU A 579 -7.15 7.59 -29.47
N LYS A 580 -7.89 8.15 -28.51
CA LYS A 580 -7.34 8.57 -27.23
C LYS A 580 -7.06 7.37 -26.35
N LYS A 581 -5.88 7.34 -25.76
CA LYS A 581 -5.43 6.33 -24.83
C LYS A 581 -5.13 6.99 -23.49
N PHE A 582 -5.41 6.26 -22.42
CA PHE A 582 -5.15 6.71 -21.08
C PHE A 582 -4.88 5.52 -20.19
N PHE A 583 -4.19 5.77 -19.09
CA PHE A 583 -4.14 4.83 -18.00
C PHE A 583 -4.64 5.48 -16.71
N GLU A 584 -5.13 4.65 -15.82
CA GLU A 584 -5.52 5.03 -14.48
C GLU A 584 -4.60 4.34 -13.50
N ILE A 585 -4.18 5.06 -12.46
CA ILE A 585 -3.56 4.51 -11.26
C ILE A 585 -4.39 4.92 -10.06
N HIS A 586 -4.66 4.00 -9.16
CA HIS A 586 -5.49 4.25 -7.99
C HIS A 586 -5.13 3.33 -6.84
N GLU A 587 -5.50 3.73 -5.64
CA GLU A 587 -5.32 2.90 -4.44
C GLU A 587 -6.66 2.23 -4.13
N PRO A 588 -6.74 0.88 -4.04
CA PRO A 588 -7.98 0.22 -3.63
C PRO A 588 -8.43 0.64 -2.23
N GLU A 589 -7.47 0.89 -1.35
CA GLU A 589 -7.67 1.43 -0.01
C GLU A 589 -6.89 2.72 0.15
N ALA A 590 -7.47 3.72 0.84
CA ALA A 590 -6.86 5.03 0.98
C ALA A 590 -5.57 4.98 1.81
N ALA A 591 -4.43 4.90 1.13
CA ALA A 591 -3.10 5.00 1.71
C ALA A 591 -2.53 6.43 1.59
N GLY A 592 -2.95 7.18 0.57
CA GLY A 592 -2.38 8.48 0.20
C GLY A 592 -0.95 8.37 -0.31
N LEU A 593 -0.57 7.21 -0.83
CA LEU A 593 0.76 6.89 -1.31
C LEU A 593 1.02 7.52 -2.67
N ILE A 594 0.12 7.38 -3.66
CA ILE A 594 0.30 7.90 -5.02
C ILE A 594 0.52 9.43 -5.02
N ASP A 595 -0.15 10.16 -4.10
CA ASP A 595 0.04 11.61 -3.90
C ASP A 595 1.40 11.94 -3.23
N SER A 596 1.98 11.01 -2.47
CA SER A 596 3.16 11.26 -1.61
C SER A 596 4.47 10.68 -2.14
N LEU A 597 4.42 9.79 -3.14
CA LEU A 597 5.60 9.16 -3.71
C LEU A 597 6.45 10.17 -4.47
N ASP A 598 7.76 10.10 -4.26
CA ASP A 598 8.74 10.83 -5.07
C ASP A 598 8.98 10.07 -6.38
N TRP A 599 8.12 10.35 -7.37
CA TRP A 599 8.19 9.74 -8.70
C TRP A 599 9.51 10.03 -9.42
N SER A 600 10.18 11.15 -9.11
CA SER A 600 11.46 11.50 -9.71
C SER A 600 12.58 10.58 -9.21
N ARG A 601 12.61 10.32 -7.90
CA ARG A 601 13.52 9.35 -7.30
C ARG A 601 13.24 7.93 -7.79
N ILE A 602 11.97 7.52 -7.82
CA ILE A 602 11.57 6.20 -8.31
C ILE A 602 12.06 5.98 -9.74
N ARG A 603 11.91 6.98 -10.62
CA ARG A 603 12.42 6.95 -11.98
C ARG A 603 13.92 6.66 -12.02
N LYS A 604 14.71 7.38 -11.22
CA LYS A 604 16.17 7.24 -11.15
C LYS A 604 16.60 5.85 -10.64
N ASP A 605 15.93 5.35 -9.60
CA ASP A 605 16.22 4.04 -9.05
C ASP A 605 15.94 2.94 -10.09
N ILE A 606 14.83 3.06 -10.83
CA ILE A 606 14.46 2.12 -11.90
C ILE A 606 15.43 2.17 -13.08
N GLU A 607 15.95 3.33 -13.48
CA GLU A 607 16.97 3.43 -14.55
C GLU A 607 18.22 2.60 -14.26
N THR A 608 18.61 2.50 -12.99
CA THR A 608 19.79 1.73 -12.56
C THR A 608 19.50 0.26 -12.27
N TYR A 609 18.22 -0.13 -12.27
CA TYR A 609 17.79 -1.45 -11.89
C TYR A 609 18.01 -2.48 -13.01
N SER A 610 18.53 -3.65 -12.65
CA SER A 610 18.70 -4.79 -13.55
C SER A 610 17.59 -5.83 -13.29
N PRO A 611 16.79 -6.20 -14.30
CA PRO A 611 15.77 -7.21 -14.17
C PRO A 611 16.30 -8.57 -13.69
N GLU A 612 15.49 -9.26 -12.87
CA GLU A 612 15.79 -10.58 -12.32
C GLU A 612 14.67 -11.59 -12.64
N ASP A 613 14.97 -12.90 -12.56
CA ASP A 613 13.98 -13.94 -12.86
C ASP A 613 12.78 -13.94 -11.88
N ILE A 614 12.97 -13.43 -10.65
CA ILE A 614 11.89 -13.24 -9.66
C ILE A 614 10.86 -12.20 -10.13
N ASP A 615 11.24 -11.26 -11.00
CA ASP A 615 10.34 -10.22 -11.47
C ASP A 615 9.23 -10.80 -12.34
N LEU A 616 9.52 -11.88 -13.08
CA LEU A 616 8.51 -12.62 -13.85
C LEU A 616 7.48 -13.30 -12.94
N ILE A 617 7.91 -13.79 -11.78
CA ILE A 617 7.02 -14.44 -10.81
C ILE A 617 6.13 -13.40 -10.13
N LEU A 618 6.69 -12.24 -9.77
CA LEU A 618 5.91 -11.14 -9.20
C LEU A 618 4.95 -10.54 -10.24
N LEU A 619 5.38 -10.41 -11.50
CA LEU A 619 4.51 -9.98 -12.60
C LEU A 619 3.34 -10.95 -12.78
N LEU A 620 3.63 -12.25 -12.77
CA LEU A 620 2.62 -13.29 -12.86
C LEU A 620 1.65 -13.30 -11.67
N GLN A 621 2.14 -13.03 -10.47
CA GLN A 621 1.31 -12.92 -9.26
C GLN A 621 0.37 -11.69 -9.33
N LEU A 622 0.84 -10.60 -9.92
CA LEU A 622 0.12 -9.33 -10.01
C LEU A 622 -0.91 -9.31 -11.16
N ASP A 623 -0.45 -9.58 -12.38
CA ASP A 623 -1.24 -9.44 -13.62
C ASP A 623 -0.86 -10.54 -14.61
N ASP A 624 -1.71 -11.55 -14.64
CA ASP A 624 -1.59 -12.73 -15.49
C ASP A 624 -1.76 -12.40 -16.98
N ILE A 625 -2.55 -11.37 -17.32
CA ILE A 625 -2.74 -10.89 -18.69
C ILE A 625 -1.45 -10.22 -19.16
N ALA A 626 -0.88 -9.30 -18.36
CA ALA A 626 0.39 -8.67 -18.69
C ALA A 626 1.52 -9.71 -18.84
N TYR A 627 1.54 -10.73 -17.97
CA TYR A 627 2.49 -11.84 -18.11
C TYR A 627 2.28 -12.64 -19.41
N ALA A 628 1.03 -12.93 -19.78
CA ALA A 628 0.73 -13.63 -21.03
C ALA A 628 1.10 -12.79 -22.26
N ASP A 629 0.85 -11.48 -22.22
CA ASP A 629 1.23 -10.52 -23.26
C ASP A 629 2.75 -10.47 -23.42
N LEU A 630 3.50 -10.41 -22.31
CA LEU A 630 4.97 -10.50 -22.33
C LEU A 630 5.45 -11.77 -23.02
N LEU A 631 4.86 -12.93 -22.70
CA LEU A 631 5.22 -14.21 -23.34
C LEU A 631 4.86 -14.24 -24.83
N SER A 632 3.76 -13.60 -25.23
CA SER A 632 3.32 -13.57 -26.61
C SER A 632 4.16 -12.61 -27.47
N ILE A 633 4.57 -11.48 -26.91
CA ILE A 633 5.39 -10.46 -27.59
C ILE A 633 6.85 -10.91 -27.61
N GLY A 634 7.33 -11.57 -26.55
CA GLY A 634 8.68 -12.13 -26.46
C GLY A 634 9.80 -11.10 -26.23
N ILE A 635 9.46 -9.86 -25.86
CA ILE A 635 10.44 -8.80 -25.52
C ILE A 635 11.15 -9.07 -24.20
N ASP A 636 12.36 -8.55 -24.05
CA ASP A 636 13.15 -8.69 -22.83
C ASP A 636 12.67 -7.73 -21.73
N LEU A 637 13.00 -8.05 -20.47
CA LEU A 637 12.57 -7.24 -19.33
C LEU A 637 13.24 -5.86 -19.25
N ASN A 638 14.39 -5.62 -19.90
CA ASN A 638 14.96 -4.27 -19.93
C ASN A 638 14.09 -3.37 -20.81
N THR A 639 13.59 -3.88 -21.94
CA THR A 639 12.61 -3.16 -22.75
C THR A 639 11.33 -2.85 -21.94
N VAL A 640 10.85 -3.79 -21.12
CA VAL A 640 9.69 -3.56 -20.24
C VAL A 640 9.97 -2.50 -19.16
N ARG A 641 11.18 -2.52 -18.58
CA ARG A 641 11.66 -1.49 -17.65
C ARG A 641 11.65 -0.10 -18.28
N ASP A 642 12.10 0.01 -19.53
CA ASP A 642 12.14 1.29 -20.24
C ASP A 642 10.71 1.82 -20.54
N ILE A 643 9.74 0.93 -20.80
CA ILE A 643 8.32 1.30 -20.87
C ILE A 643 7.80 1.78 -19.51
N ALA A 644 8.18 1.14 -18.40
CA ALA A 644 7.83 1.58 -17.05
C ALA A 644 8.39 2.99 -16.74
N ILE A 645 9.62 3.30 -17.17
CA ILE A 645 10.20 4.65 -17.07
C ILE A 645 9.36 5.67 -17.84
N ARG A 646 8.95 5.33 -19.07
CA ARG A 646 8.09 6.19 -19.90
C ARG A 646 6.72 6.44 -19.25
N ILE A 647 6.16 5.47 -18.54
CA ILE A 647 4.94 5.65 -17.76
C ILE A 647 5.15 6.64 -16.61
N ILE A 648 6.27 6.54 -15.89
CA ILE A 648 6.62 7.51 -14.84
C ILE A 648 6.79 8.91 -15.43
N ASP A 649 7.35 9.03 -16.64
CA ASP A 649 7.44 10.32 -17.34
C ASP A 649 6.05 10.94 -17.55
N TYR A 650 5.03 10.16 -17.90
CA TYR A 650 3.65 10.65 -17.96
C TYR A 650 3.08 11.06 -16.60
N ILE A 651 3.39 10.32 -15.53
CA ILE A 651 3.00 10.69 -14.16
C ILE A 651 3.66 12.03 -13.77
N LEU A 652 4.96 12.19 -14.03
CA LEU A 652 5.71 13.41 -13.76
C LEU A 652 5.25 14.58 -14.61
N LEU A 653 4.82 14.37 -15.86
CA LEU A 653 4.27 15.42 -16.71
C LEU A 653 2.96 16.00 -16.15
N ARG A 654 2.13 15.18 -15.53
CA ARG A 654 0.93 15.63 -14.82
C ARG A 654 1.26 16.54 -13.63
N GLU A 655 2.40 16.31 -13.01
CA GLU A 655 2.95 17.17 -11.97
C GLU A 655 3.62 18.42 -12.56
N ARG A 656 3.33 18.82 -13.80
CA ARG A 656 3.84 20.07 -14.36
C ARG A 656 2.73 21.05 -14.67
N VAL A 657 3.02 22.33 -14.48
CA VAL A 657 2.15 23.45 -14.83
C VAL A 657 2.84 24.30 -15.89
N ALA A 658 2.06 24.77 -16.85
CA ALA A 658 2.55 25.76 -17.79
C ALA A 658 2.70 27.11 -17.07
N ALA A 659 3.88 27.69 -17.18
CA ALA A 659 4.13 29.06 -16.80
C ALA A 659 4.55 29.86 -18.04
N ILE A 660 4.13 31.11 -18.12
CA ILE A 660 4.63 32.08 -19.07
C ILE A 660 5.57 32.98 -18.30
N PHE A 661 6.84 32.98 -18.68
CA PHE A 661 7.84 33.86 -18.11
C PHE A 661 8.53 34.63 -19.23
N ARG A 662 8.50 35.97 -19.19
CA ARG A 662 9.02 36.85 -20.26
C ARG A 662 8.52 36.49 -21.66
N ASN A 663 7.21 36.26 -21.80
CA ASN A 663 6.56 35.82 -23.04
C ASN A 663 7.03 34.45 -23.60
N LYS A 664 7.83 33.68 -22.85
CA LYS A 664 8.14 32.29 -23.19
C LYS A 664 7.29 31.34 -22.37
N LYS A 665 6.65 30.37 -23.04
CA LYS A 665 5.97 29.26 -22.37
C LYS A 665 7.03 28.26 -21.87
N ILE A 666 7.08 28.09 -20.57
CA ILE A 666 7.95 27.15 -19.86
C ILE A 666 7.07 26.16 -19.09
N ILE A 667 7.53 24.91 -18.96
CA ILE A 667 6.80 23.87 -18.24
C ILE A 667 7.56 23.61 -16.94
N ILE A 668 7.02 24.07 -15.82
CA ILE A 668 7.66 23.93 -14.51
C ILE A 668 6.97 22.81 -13.70
N PRO A 669 7.67 22.14 -12.77
CA PRO A 669 7.02 21.26 -11.82
C PRO A 669 5.94 22.01 -11.03
N LYS A 670 4.85 21.34 -10.70
CA LYS A 670 3.81 21.80 -9.79
C LYS A 670 4.40 21.79 -8.37
N PRO A 671 4.18 22.83 -7.55
CA PRO A 671 4.60 22.82 -6.17
C PRO A 671 4.09 21.59 -5.42
N SER A 672 5.01 20.89 -4.73
CA SER A 672 4.74 19.70 -3.91
C SER A 672 5.90 19.47 -2.93
N ARG A 673 5.59 18.86 -1.78
CA ARG A 673 6.59 18.43 -0.79
C ARG A 673 7.57 17.39 -1.34
N ALA A 674 7.15 16.61 -2.34
CA ALA A 674 7.99 15.60 -2.99
C ALA A 674 9.25 16.21 -3.65
N LEU A 675 9.20 17.50 -4.00
CA LEU A 675 10.35 18.20 -4.58
C LEU A 675 11.45 18.50 -3.55
N LYS A 676 11.22 18.25 -2.25
CA LYS A 676 12.13 18.55 -1.14
C LYS A 676 12.65 19.98 -1.17
N ILE A 677 11.78 20.95 -1.44
CA ILE A 677 12.10 22.37 -1.42
C ILE A 677 11.28 23.01 -0.30
N VAL A 678 11.89 23.91 0.44
CA VAL A 678 11.19 24.78 1.38
C VAL A 678 11.66 26.21 1.14
N THR A 679 10.73 27.15 1.06
CA THR A 679 11.04 28.58 0.94
C THR A 679 10.75 29.29 2.24
N LEU A 680 11.65 30.18 2.64
CA LEU A 680 11.52 31.00 3.83
C LEU A 680 11.54 32.48 3.43
N ASP A 681 10.59 33.23 3.97
CA ASP A 681 10.55 34.68 3.87
C ASP A 681 10.16 35.29 5.22
N GLY A 682 10.62 36.52 5.47
CA GLY A 682 10.39 37.19 6.73
C GLY A 682 10.36 38.70 6.60
N ILE A 683 9.74 39.33 7.58
CA ILE A 683 9.86 40.76 7.82
C ILE A 683 10.17 41.00 9.29
N GLY A 684 11.01 41.99 9.52
CA GLY A 684 11.49 42.29 10.84
C GLY A 684 11.77 43.77 10.97
N GLN A 685 11.02 44.46 11.82
CA GLN A 685 11.13 45.91 11.96
C GLN A 685 11.22 46.30 13.43
N ILE A 686 12.30 46.97 13.80
CA ILE A 686 12.49 47.57 15.12
C ILE A 686 11.63 48.85 15.19
N ILE A 687 10.85 48.98 16.26
CA ILE A 687 9.89 50.07 16.47
C ILE A 687 10.50 51.19 17.33
N ASP A 688 11.33 50.83 18.32
CA ASP A 688 11.93 51.75 19.28
C ASP A 688 13.46 51.80 19.07
N GLU A 689 14.01 52.94 18.65
CA GLU A 689 15.46 53.12 18.43
C GLU A 689 16.22 53.60 19.68
N ASP A 690 15.53 54.15 20.69
CA ASP A 690 16.15 54.96 21.76
C ASP A 690 15.91 54.49 23.22
N GLU A 691 15.66 53.21 23.47
CA GLU A 691 15.55 52.65 24.82
C GLU A 691 16.47 51.43 25.04
N ALA A 692 16.82 51.16 26.31
CA ALA A 692 17.55 49.95 26.73
C ALA A 692 16.83 48.62 26.40
N ILE A 693 15.60 48.70 25.90
CA ILE A 693 14.73 47.59 25.49
C ILE A 693 14.31 47.88 24.04
N ARG A 694 14.67 47.00 23.09
CA ARG A 694 14.24 47.13 21.70
C ARG A 694 12.97 46.33 21.47
N ARG A 695 11.97 46.91 20.80
CA ARG A 695 10.77 46.18 20.36
C ARG A 695 10.82 46.00 18.85
N ALA A 696 10.48 44.80 18.37
CA ALA A 696 10.38 44.52 16.95
C ALA A 696 9.08 43.79 16.61
N ILE A 697 8.47 44.14 15.49
CA ILE A 697 7.47 43.29 14.85
C ILE A 697 8.23 42.28 14.00
N VAL A 698 7.96 41.00 14.23
CA VAL A 698 8.58 39.90 13.51
C VAL A 698 7.49 39.06 12.86
N GLY A 699 7.57 38.92 11.55
CA GLY A 699 6.76 37.98 10.79
C GLY A 699 7.66 37.02 10.03
N LEU A 700 7.43 35.71 10.13
CA LEU A 700 8.17 34.69 9.39
C LEU A 700 7.18 33.72 8.75
N SER A 701 7.46 33.30 7.52
CA SER A 701 6.66 32.32 6.79
C SER A 701 7.55 31.32 6.07
N VAL A 702 7.21 30.03 6.19
CA VAL A 702 7.74 28.97 5.34
C VAL A 702 6.66 28.35 4.46
N TYR A 703 7.07 27.91 3.27
CA TYR A 703 6.24 27.16 2.34
C TYR A 703 6.99 25.94 1.80
N ASP A 704 6.40 24.76 1.93
CA ASP A 704 7.00 23.46 1.57
C ASP A 704 6.47 22.87 0.25
N GLY A 705 5.81 23.70 -0.57
CA GLY A 705 5.17 23.28 -1.80
C GLY A 705 3.69 22.92 -1.65
N GLU A 706 3.19 22.63 -0.45
CA GLU A 706 1.76 22.27 -0.23
C GLU A 706 1.10 23.13 0.86
N SER A 707 1.84 23.41 1.93
CA SER A 707 1.35 24.09 3.12
C SER A 707 2.24 25.27 3.50
N THR A 708 1.62 26.33 4.00
CA THR A 708 2.31 27.48 4.57
C THR A 708 2.20 27.47 6.08
N LYS A 709 3.30 27.76 6.76
CA LYS A 709 3.27 28.08 8.18
C LYS A 709 3.85 29.45 8.41
N THR A 710 3.10 30.26 9.14
CA THR A 710 3.41 31.68 9.32
C THR A 710 3.19 32.09 10.77
N VAL A 711 4.17 32.77 11.32
CA VAL A 711 4.13 33.37 12.65
C VAL A 711 4.27 34.89 12.52
N VAL A 712 3.47 35.63 13.28
CA VAL A 712 3.58 37.10 13.40
C VAL A 712 3.49 37.43 14.88
N ASP A 713 4.52 38.03 15.45
CA ASP A 713 4.60 38.33 16.87
C ASP A 713 5.35 39.64 17.17
N LEU A 714 5.10 40.19 18.36
CA LEU A 714 5.82 41.33 18.90
C LEU A 714 6.98 40.82 19.77
N TYR A 715 8.20 41.01 19.31
CA TYR A 715 9.39 40.65 20.05
C TYR A 715 9.92 41.83 20.86
N VAL A 716 9.77 41.76 22.18
CA VAL A 716 10.45 42.65 23.13
C VAL A 716 11.81 42.05 23.51
N MET A 717 12.87 42.64 22.98
CA MET A 717 14.26 42.20 23.17
C MET A 717 14.83 42.79 24.46
N TYR A 718 14.79 41.99 25.53
CA TYR A 718 15.55 42.24 26.74
C TYR A 718 16.94 41.59 26.64
N PRO A 719 18.01 42.21 27.19
CA PRO A 719 19.30 41.55 27.31
C PRO A 719 19.15 40.18 27.98
N PHE A 720 19.76 39.14 27.39
CA PHE A 720 19.78 37.75 27.89
C PHE A 720 18.43 37.02 27.95
N THR A 721 17.35 37.59 27.38
CA THR A 721 16.05 36.92 27.29
C THR A 721 15.89 36.27 25.91
N PRO A 722 15.44 34.99 25.83
CA PRO A 722 15.22 34.34 24.55
C PRO A 722 13.99 34.89 23.80
N PRO A 723 13.88 34.67 22.48
CA PRO A 723 12.71 35.08 21.70
C PRO A 723 11.39 34.49 22.22
N PRO A 724 10.24 35.12 21.90
CA PRO A 724 8.92 34.56 22.11
C PRO A 724 8.84 33.08 21.72
N LYS A 725 8.04 32.31 22.48
CA LYS A 725 7.91 30.87 22.25
C LYS A 725 7.47 30.56 20.80
N SER A 726 6.53 31.33 20.27
CA SER A 726 6.05 31.27 18.89
C SER A 726 7.18 31.33 17.84
N LEU A 727 8.13 32.26 18.00
CA LEU A 727 9.28 32.39 17.12
C LEU A 727 10.26 31.23 17.31
N ARG A 728 10.54 30.83 18.55
CA ARG A 728 11.42 29.69 18.83
C ARG A 728 10.89 28.37 18.28
N ASP A 729 9.58 28.13 18.42
CA ASP A 729 8.91 26.95 17.87
C ASP A 729 9.01 26.96 16.33
N PHE A 730 8.91 28.14 15.71
CA PHE A 730 9.12 28.31 14.28
C PHE A 730 10.59 28.03 13.88
N GLU A 731 11.59 28.53 14.62
CA GLU A 731 13.01 28.24 14.33
C GLU A 731 13.32 26.74 14.36
N VAL A 732 12.77 26.01 15.35
CA VAL A 732 12.91 24.55 15.46
C VAL A 732 12.32 23.87 14.24
N GLU A 733 11.13 24.28 13.81
CA GLU A 733 10.47 23.63 12.69
C GLU A 733 11.19 23.85 11.35
N VAL A 734 11.74 25.05 11.12
CA VAL A 734 12.55 25.28 9.91
C VAL A 734 13.79 24.39 9.94
N GLU A 735 14.45 24.24 11.09
CA GLU A 735 15.54 23.26 11.23
C GLU A 735 15.07 21.84 10.97
N ASP A 736 13.89 21.45 11.44
CA ASP A 736 13.38 20.10 11.24
C ASP A 736 13.11 19.80 9.75
N LEU A 737 12.51 20.76 9.04
CA LEU A 737 12.30 20.65 7.60
C LEU A 737 13.61 20.48 6.85
N VAL A 738 14.66 21.20 7.23
CA VAL A 738 15.94 21.21 6.52
C VAL A 738 16.82 20.02 6.90
N MET A 739 16.98 19.76 8.20
CA MET A 739 17.93 18.77 8.71
C MET A 739 17.36 17.35 8.78
N TYR A 740 16.10 17.19 9.19
CA TYR A 740 15.49 15.86 9.33
C TYR A 740 14.71 15.44 8.08
N ASN A 741 14.01 16.37 7.43
CA ASN A 741 13.27 16.07 6.20
C ASN A 741 14.09 16.29 4.93
N ASP A 742 15.37 16.68 5.07
CA ASP A 742 16.31 16.83 3.95
C ASP A 742 15.77 17.77 2.85
N MET A 743 15.09 18.86 3.27
CA MET A 743 14.55 19.86 2.36
C MET A 743 15.58 20.96 2.08
N LYS A 744 15.66 21.36 0.81
CA LYS A 744 16.48 22.48 0.34
C LYS A 744 15.84 23.81 0.73
N LEU A 745 16.49 24.55 1.62
CA LEU A 745 16.04 25.87 2.08
C LEU A 745 16.38 26.97 1.07
N ILE A 746 15.37 27.60 0.49
CA ILE A 746 15.51 28.73 -0.41
C ILE A 746 15.09 30.02 0.29
N VAL A 747 15.95 31.03 0.23
CA VAL A 747 15.67 32.41 0.61
C VAL A 747 15.94 33.33 -0.58
N TYR A 748 15.37 34.53 -0.59
CA TYR A 748 15.61 35.44 -1.72
C TYR A 748 17.08 35.83 -1.83
N ASP A 749 17.63 36.42 -0.78
CA ASP A 749 19.02 36.80 -0.64
C ASP A 749 19.53 36.33 0.72
N LYS A 750 20.56 35.48 0.70
CA LYS A 750 21.05 34.78 1.87
C LYS A 750 21.68 35.75 2.87
N ASP A 751 22.55 36.63 2.39
CA ASP A 751 23.31 37.55 3.25
C ASP A 751 22.39 38.59 3.90
N VAL A 752 21.39 39.08 3.15
CA VAL A 752 20.39 40.01 3.68
C VAL A 752 19.53 39.33 4.75
N ALA A 753 19.02 38.13 4.49
CA ALA A 753 18.17 37.40 5.43
C ALA A 753 18.90 37.08 6.74
N VAL A 754 20.17 36.63 6.67
CA VAL A 754 21.00 36.37 7.85
C VAL A 754 21.17 37.66 8.67
N LYS A 755 21.55 38.76 8.01
CA LYS A 755 21.78 40.05 8.68
C LYS A 755 20.53 40.60 9.37
N GLU A 756 19.37 40.50 8.74
CA GLU A 756 18.09 40.96 9.32
C GLU A 756 17.70 40.14 10.54
N LEU A 757 17.82 38.81 10.47
CA LEU A 757 17.50 37.94 11.59
C LEU A 757 18.45 38.13 12.77
N GLU A 758 19.75 38.33 12.51
CA GLU A 758 20.73 38.65 13.56
C GLU A 758 20.42 39.98 14.24
N ALA A 759 20.03 41.01 13.48
CA ALA A 759 19.68 42.33 14.01
C ALA A 759 18.50 42.29 14.98
N ILE A 760 17.60 41.32 14.81
CA ILE A 760 16.39 41.14 15.63
C ILE A 760 16.57 39.99 16.65
N GLY A 761 17.78 39.43 16.76
CA GLY A 761 18.12 38.45 17.79
C GLY A 761 17.67 37.01 17.51
N LEU A 762 17.27 36.68 16.28
CA LEU A 762 16.95 35.32 15.83
C LEU A 762 18.20 34.60 15.28
N LYS A 763 19.20 34.43 16.14
CA LYS A 763 20.52 33.89 15.77
C LYS A 763 20.47 32.43 15.30
N ARG A 764 19.50 31.66 15.79
CA ARG A 764 19.39 30.23 15.45
C ARG A 764 18.93 30.07 14.01
N LEU A 765 17.84 30.75 13.62
CA LEU A 765 17.37 30.75 12.24
C LEU A 765 18.40 31.36 11.27
N ALA A 766 19.07 32.44 11.68
CA ALA A 766 20.16 33.04 10.90
C ALA A 766 21.27 32.02 10.62
N ARG A 767 21.68 31.23 11.61
CA ARG A 767 22.66 30.16 11.44
C ARG A 767 22.16 29.06 10.50
N THR A 768 20.90 28.63 10.62
CA THR A 768 20.31 27.63 9.73
C THR A 768 20.32 28.09 8.27
N ILE A 769 19.97 29.35 8.00
CA ILE A 769 20.06 29.94 6.66
C ILE A 769 21.52 30.04 6.20
N ASN A 770 22.44 30.42 7.09
CA ASN A 770 23.86 30.52 6.75
C ASN A 770 24.45 29.15 6.38
N ASP A 771 24.12 28.10 7.12
CA ASP A 771 24.72 26.79 6.94
C ASP A 771 24.04 26.00 5.79
N TYR A 772 22.73 26.17 5.58
CA TYR A 772 21.94 25.35 4.64
C TYR A 772 21.14 26.13 3.58
N GLY A 773 21.05 27.45 3.71
CA GLY A 773 20.24 28.30 2.82
C GLY A 773 20.91 28.57 1.47
N TYR A 774 20.08 28.60 0.43
CA TYR A 774 20.42 28.95 -0.94
C TYR A 774 19.79 30.29 -1.32
N SER A 775 20.55 31.16 -2.01
CA SER A 775 20.03 32.42 -2.53
C SER A 775 19.39 32.24 -3.91
N LEU A 776 18.09 32.53 -4.01
CA LEU A 776 17.39 32.59 -5.29
C LEU A 776 17.93 33.72 -6.19
N ARG A 777 18.34 34.86 -5.60
CA ARG A 777 18.91 35.98 -6.35
C ARG A 777 20.16 35.57 -7.13
N GLU A 778 21.07 34.81 -6.53
CA GLU A 778 22.24 34.27 -7.22
C GLU A 778 21.85 33.29 -8.34
N GLU A 779 20.83 32.47 -8.13
CA GLU A 779 20.32 31.53 -9.13
C GLU A 779 19.73 32.28 -10.34
N LEU A 780 18.97 33.35 -10.10
CA LEU A 780 18.46 34.24 -11.14
C LEU A 780 19.59 34.94 -11.93
N LEU A 781 20.63 35.40 -11.24
CA LEU A 781 21.80 36.03 -11.88
C LEU A 781 22.54 35.04 -12.79
N LYS A 782 22.68 33.77 -12.39
CA LYS A 782 23.31 32.71 -13.21
C LYS A 782 22.59 32.46 -14.53
N ILE A 783 21.28 32.67 -14.58
CA ILE A 783 20.47 32.53 -15.80
C ILE A 783 20.24 33.87 -16.53
N GLY A 784 21.03 34.90 -16.21
CA GLY A 784 21.01 36.19 -16.90
C GLY A 784 19.84 37.11 -16.52
N ILE A 785 19.15 36.82 -15.41
CA ILE A 785 18.11 37.69 -14.86
C ILE A 785 18.75 38.54 -13.77
N ASN A 786 18.72 39.86 -13.94
CA ASN A 786 19.11 40.80 -12.89
C ASN A 786 17.86 41.35 -12.19
N PRO A 787 17.36 40.70 -11.14
CA PRO A 787 16.11 41.11 -10.50
C PRO A 787 16.31 42.39 -9.70
N VAL A 788 15.57 43.45 -10.04
CA VAL A 788 15.48 44.66 -9.20
C VAL A 788 14.67 44.36 -7.93
N SER A 789 13.63 43.53 -8.04
CA SER A 789 12.85 43.03 -6.89
C SER A 789 12.10 41.73 -7.24
N LEU A 790 11.64 41.00 -6.22
CA LEU A 790 10.78 39.82 -6.36
C LEU A 790 9.46 40.13 -7.07
N THR A 791 8.85 41.28 -6.81
CA THR A 791 7.61 41.71 -7.45
C THR A 791 7.81 42.06 -8.92
N THR A 792 8.99 42.57 -9.30
CA THR A 792 9.35 42.78 -10.72
C THR A 792 9.38 41.45 -11.47
N VAL A 793 10.01 40.42 -10.90
CA VAL A 793 10.03 39.08 -11.50
C VAL A 793 8.62 38.48 -11.56
N ALA A 794 7.80 38.70 -10.54
CA ALA A 794 6.42 38.24 -10.50
C ALA A 794 5.55 38.86 -11.60
N SER A 795 5.77 40.13 -11.94
CA SER A 795 5.00 40.81 -13.00
C SER A 795 5.22 40.21 -14.39
N GLU A 796 6.33 39.50 -14.59
CA GLU A 796 6.68 38.81 -15.83
C GLU A 796 6.24 37.34 -15.84
N LEU A 797 5.56 36.87 -14.79
CA LEU A 797 5.21 35.47 -14.55
C LEU A 797 3.70 35.25 -14.51
N VAL A 798 3.18 34.37 -15.37
CA VAL A 798 1.79 33.90 -15.36
C VAL A 798 1.79 32.39 -15.26
N ILE A 799 0.97 31.78 -14.41
CA ILE A 799 0.93 30.31 -14.24
C ILE A 799 -0.49 29.81 -14.43
N GLU A 800 -0.64 28.82 -15.30
CA GLU A 800 -1.92 28.15 -15.51
C GLU A 800 -2.29 27.32 -14.26
N GLY A 801 -3.46 27.60 -13.68
CA GLY A 801 -4.05 26.78 -12.62
C GLY A 801 -3.50 27.02 -11.20
N MET A 802 -2.74 28.09 -10.97
CA MET A 802 -2.26 28.47 -9.64
C MET A 802 -2.55 29.94 -9.34
N GLU A 803 -3.45 30.21 -8.38
CA GLU A 803 -3.73 31.56 -7.89
C GLU A 803 -2.70 31.93 -6.81
N ILE A 804 -1.71 32.74 -7.16
CA ILE A 804 -0.91 33.48 -6.19
C ILE A 804 -1.65 34.80 -5.94
N ASP A 805 -2.02 35.09 -4.69
CA ASP A 805 -2.69 36.34 -4.30
C ASP A 805 -1.69 37.52 -4.38
N LEU A 806 -1.35 37.94 -5.61
CA LEU A 806 -0.43 39.05 -5.88
C LEU A 806 -0.99 40.38 -5.36
N GLU A 807 -2.32 40.53 -5.29
CA GLU A 807 -2.98 41.71 -4.71
C GLU A 807 -2.67 41.88 -3.21
N SER A 808 -2.42 40.78 -2.50
CA SER A 808 -1.99 40.84 -1.10
C SER A 808 -0.55 41.34 -0.92
N ILE A 809 0.28 41.29 -1.96
CA ILE A 809 1.69 41.76 -1.95
C ILE A 809 1.74 43.27 -2.28
N ASP A 810 1.14 44.08 -1.41
CA ASP A 810 1.07 45.55 -1.56
C ASP A 810 2.00 46.24 -0.55
N VAL A 811 3.18 46.66 -1.04
CA VAL A 811 4.19 47.35 -0.22
C VAL A 811 3.71 48.72 0.25
N ALA A 812 2.90 49.44 -0.53
CA ALA A 812 2.38 50.75 -0.14
C ALA A 812 1.37 50.62 1.00
N LYS A 813 0.54 49.58 0.98
CA LYS A 813 -0.38 49.26 2.07
C LYS A 813 0.35 48.76 3.30
N LEU A 814 1.38 47.93 3.15
CA LEU A 814 2.25 47.51 4.26
C LEU A 814 2.92 48.74 4.93
N GLN A 815 3.45 49.66 4.12
CA GLN A 815 4.04 50.93 4.58
C GLN A 815 3.00 51.82 5.26
N LYS A 816 1.78 51.94 4.70
CA LYS A 816 0.71 52.71 5.32
C LYS A 816 0.31 52.15 6.67
N ILE A 817 0.10 50.83 6.76
CA ILE A 817 -0.21 50.13 8.02
C ILE A 817 0.90 50.38 9.05
N TYR A 818 2.16 50.35 8.62
CA TYR A 818 3.29 50.67 9.47
C TYR A 818 3.29 52.13 9.96
N MET A 819 3.06 53.10 9.07
CA MET A 819 3.00 54.52 9.44
C MET A 819 1.81 54.82 10.35
N ASP A 820 0.67 54.17 10.14
CA ASP A 820 -0.50 54.27 11.00
C ASP A 820 -0.20 53.65 12.38
N PHE A 821 0.51 52.52 12.41
CA PHE A 821 0.94 51.85 13.64
C PHE A 821 1.90 52.71 14.48
N ILE A 822 2.85 53.42 13.85
CA ILE A 822 3.73 54.37 14.54
C ILE A 822 2.99 55.62 14.98
N LYS A 823 2.11 56.17 14.13
CA LYS A 823 1.39 57.43 14.40
C LYS A 823 0.37 57.30 15.54
N GLU A 824 -0.31 56.16 15.65
CA GLU A 824 -1.41 56.01 16.60
C GLU A 824 -0.95 55.77 18.05
N ARG A 825 0.32 55.40 18.32
CA ARG A 825 0.75 55.05 19.69
C ARG A 825 2.20 55.40 20.01
N GLY A 826 2.38 56.49 20.76
CA GLY A 826 3.55 56.70 21.60
C GLY A 826 3.54 55.80 22.84
N GLU A 827 4.68 55.16 23.12
CA GLU A 827 5.12 54.55 24.39
C GLU A 827 4.39 53.32 24.98
N ASN A 828 3.30 52.77 24.42
CA ASN A 828 2.60 51.62 25.04
C ASN A 828 2.06 50.54 24.08
N ILE A 829 2.91 49.95 23.24
CA ILE A 829 2.55 48.79 22.41
C ILE A 829 2.74 47.49 23.22
N LYS A 830 1.63 46.89 23.67
CA LYS A 830 1.65 45.57 24.35
C LYS A 830 1.32 44.39 23.43
N ASN A 831 0.59 44.60 22.33
CA ASN A 831 0.17 43.56 21.37
C ASN A 831 -0.02 44.16 19.96
N ILE A 832 0.11 43.33 18.92
CA ILE A 832 -0.17 43.71 17.53
C ILE A 832 -1.70 43.63 17.27
N PRO A 833 -2.33 44.68 16.71
CA PRO A 833 -3.73 44.64 16.29
C PRO A 833 -4.00 43.47 15.32
N GLN A 834 -5.11 42.76 15.53
CA GLN A 834 -5.41 41.52 14.81
C GLN A 834 -5.56 41.70 13.30
N ASN A 835 -6.06 42.86 12.85
CA ASN A 835 -6.14 43.26 11.45
C ASN A 835 -4.75 43.40 10.80
N ILE A 836 -3.78 43.97 11.52
CA ILE A 836 -2.39 44.13 11.08
C ILE A 836 -1.69 42.77 11.03
N ALA A 837 -1.80 41.98 12.10
CA ALA A 837 -1.23 40.64 12.16
C ALA A 837 -1.78 39.74 11.04
N SER A 838 -3.09 39.80 10.77
CA SER A 838 -3.72 39.05 9.68
C SER A 838 -3.26 39.50 8.29
N TYR A 839 -2.96 40.80 8.11
CA TYR A 839 -2.45 41.31 6.84
C TYR A 839 -1.00 40.88 6.61
N ILE A 840 -0.12 41.05 7.60
CA ILE A 840 1.27 40.59 7.55
C ILE A 840 1.34 39.09 7.26
N LYS A 841 0.48 38.31 7.92
CA LYS A 841 0.38 36.87 7.68
C LYS A 841 0.08 36.54 6.22
N ARG A 842 -0.98 37.14 5.64
CA ARG A 842 -1.34 36.95 4.22
C ARG A 842 -0.24 37.38 3.27
N TYR A 843 0.39 38.52 3.56
CA TYR A 843 1.50 39.05 2.76
C TYR A 843 2.67 38.06 2.70
N LEU A 844 3.09 37.52 3.83
CA LEU A 844 4.20 36.56 3.90
C LEU A 844 3.85 35.19 3.31
N GLU A 845 2.62 34.71 3.48
CA GLU A 845 2.14 33.48 2.85
C GLU A 845 2.15 33.59 1.32
N ALA A 846 1.73 34.73 0.77
CA ALA A 846 1.78 34.96 -0.67
C ALA A 846 3.24 35.09 -1.17
N LYS A 847 4.11 35.78 -0.42
CA LYS A 847 5.51 36.01 -0.81
C LYS A 847 6.37 34.74 -0.74
N SER A 848 6.18 33.89 0.27
CA SER A 848 6.87 32.59 0.37
C SER A 848 6.45 31.62 -0.75
N LYS A 849 5.16 31.58 -1.11
CA LYS A 849 4.66 30.85 -2.30
C LYS A 849 5.26 31.39 -3.59
N LEU A 850 5.30 32.71 -3.76
CA LEU A 850 5.92 33.35 -4.92
C LEU A 850 7.41 33.00 -5.05
N LEU A 851 8.15 33.02 -3.93
CA LEU A 851 9.57 32.65 -3.89
C LEU A 851 9.79 31.22 -4.39
N TYR A 852 8.96 30.28 -3.94
CA TYR A 852 8.99 28.88 -4.36
C TYR A 852 8.78 28.73 -5.86
N THR A 853 7.75 29.41 -6.35
CA THR A 853 7.39 29.37 -7.76
C THR A 853 8.49 29.93 -8.66
N ILE A 854 9.09 31.07 -8.29
CA ILE A 854 10.19 31.65 -9.07
C ILE A 854 11.42 30.75 -9.03
N HIS A 855 11.68 30.06 -7.91
CA HIS A 855 12.73 29.06 -7.84
C HIS A 855 12.51 27.93 -8.86
N LEU A 856 11.29 27.38 -8.96
CA LEU A 856 10.97 26.35 -9.97
C LEU A 856 11.16 26.86 -11.41
N VAL A 857 10.78 28.11 -11.67
CA VAL A 857 11.02 28.77 -12.96
C VAL A 857 12.51 28.86 -13.25
N ALA A 858 13.30 29.34 -12.30
CA ALA A 858 14.75 29.51 -12.45
C ALA A 858 15.47 28.18 -12.70
N GLN A 859 15.05 27.11 -12.02
CA GLN A 859 15.58 25.75 -12.21
C GLN A 859 15.32 25.21 -13.62
N THR A 860 14.17 25.54 -14.19
CA THR A 860 13.71 24.98 -15.48
C THR A 860 14.19 25.82 -16.67
N MET A 861 14.38 27.13 -16.48
CA MET A 861 14.68 28.09 -17.55
C MET A 861 15.91 27.74 -18.42
N PRO A 862 17.04 27.19 -17.89
CA PRO A 862 18.19 26.80 -18.72
C PRO A 862 17.84 25.86 -19.88
N GLN A 863 16.79 25.04 -19.74
CA GLN A 863 16.34 24.11 -20.79
C GLN A 863 15.66 24.82 -21.98
N TYR A 864 15.28 26.10 -21.81
CA TYR A 864 14.57 26.93 -22.79
C TYR A 864 15.41 28.13 -23.29
N ILE A 865 16.66 28.23 -22.83
CA ILE A 865 17.63 29.25 -23.22
C ILE A 865 18.56 28.75 -24.35
N ASN A 866 18.63 27.44 -24.58
CA ASN A 866 19.36 26.84 -25.71
C ASN A 866 18.52 26.78 -26.99
#